data_AF-A0AAW5ZHT9-F1
#
_entry.id   AF-A0AAW5ZHT9-F1
#
_cell.length_a   1.000
_cell.length_b   1.000
_cell.length_c   1.000
_cell.angle_alpha   90.00
_cell.angle_beta   90.00
_cell.angle_gamma   90.00
#
_symmetry.space_group_name_H-M   'P 1'
#
loop_
_entity.id
_entity.type
_entity.pdbx_description
1 polymer ?
#
loop_
_entity_poly.entity_id
_entity_poly.type
_entity_poly.pdbx_seq_one_letter_code
_entity_poly.pdbx_strand_id
1 'polypeptide(L)'
;MSYPIPSRRLAPGQLQGETVASNPAPTAQAPGAGPASPSKSYGSLEALRALGKPLRRPSAAGESPPRLASTLPRSPLANRCNEGEGASPDGVEREGHAAVSKETPYFPDNERRAIDLNGHIVLAPDTNPGMDRLWCRHWARAYQRTAEDDDNGKVDFSKFAIAGEPHYDNFVDRAWRDNYLPPIEENLGLAPAMQRTVIDGDRFGVFLGEAFKEMASIGKNHATAILSTANFGEPPAEAVTYTGHALSVSMRIKQDGEGRDVYVARVYDPNRTFTHKRVRVTDLRSLERLTFHDFLDTGVDYGRPSVLGVISPSLSLEHDPESTWTGDATLKGRLHLAMQANMPWEVRAVARQLRKPATRANLTDEELTVLLAAKDVSGNSALSTAMSWSYANVMAVYGELVRESGLEPEAQAELLAARSEGGVPELQLDVLSGLNDTLLAYEAMMRRSGLALEMQAELLAARRPADGQPAMALALLPSLRTHGIPYLGGVPLQIYGAMVLRSGLPIDTQAELLAGKNQYGVPALQLAVLLGHQAEVVAYGELIRGSGLPPATQAELLAARRADGVSAMELALLLPSDADDFPYLPDSLKTYGTMILQSGLPVETQIDMLTSRNRPEFQGVPIFHLAMAGSTDGKLIAGFAGMVLRSELPEHAKVTLLAARMPRNGPPALGQAVMLGNGTAACLFASEVLQSELAASAKVELIAGKDATDTPALAVAMAKGARGTVSFLVRQILSSDLPDAMKAELLAGRNAKGVTALEGAVQAGRLGVVETCRDIIGRSDLPPAMQAELLAGI
;
A
#
# COMPACT_ATOMS: atom_id res chain seq x y z
N MET A 1 -20.55 16.75 32.18
CA MET A 1 -20.72 15.46 32.89
C MET A 1 -19.58 14.57 32.46
N SER A 2 -18.69 14.24 33.40
CA SER A 2 -17.40 13.61 33.14
C SER A 2 -17.48 12.13 33.49
N TYR A 3 -17.07 11.25 32.57
CA TYR A 3 -16.79 9.85 32.87
C TYR A 3 -15.30 9.55 32.64
N PRO A 4 -14.61 8.88 33.59
CA PRO A 4 -13.19 8.59 33.50
C PRO A 4 -12.91 7.23 32.85
N ILE A 5 -11.81 7.12 32.11
CA ILE A 5 -11.24 5.85 31.62
C ILE A 5 -10.09 5.46 32.57
N PRO A 6 -10.00 4.20 33.05
CA PRO A 6 -9.07 3.83 34.11
C PRO A 6 -7.66 3.53 33.59
N SER A 7 -6.65 4.20 34.14
CA SER A 7 -5.23 3.92 33.92
C SER A 7 -4.78 2.71 34.76
N ARG A 8 -4.38 1.61 34.11
CA ARG A 8 -3.63 0.52 34.77
C ARG A 8 -2.13 0.78 34.62
N ARG A 9 -1.47 1.13 35.73
CA ARG A 9 -0.01 1.21 35.86
C ARG A 9 0.60 -0.19 35.78
N LEU A 10 1.64 -0.36 34.97
CA LEU A 10 2.67 -1.38 35.17
C LEU A 10 4.00 -0.65 35.45
N ALA A 11 4.68 -1.09 36.51
CA ALA A 11 5.93 -0.52 37.02
C ALA A 11 7.14 -0.89 36.14
N PRO A 12 8.27 -0.14 36.21
CA PRO A 12 9.40 -0.28 35.29
C PRO A 12 10.39 -1.36 35.72
N GLY A 13 10.85 -2.18 34.76
CA GLY A 13 12.00 -3.09 34.87
C GLY A 13 13.19 -2.55 34.07
N GLN A 14 14.38 -2.69 34.65
CA GLN A 14 15.65 -2.05 34.29
C GLN A 14 16.17 -2.35 32.88
N LEU A 15 16.77 -1.33 32.22
CA LEU A 15 17.66 -1.45 31.07
C LEU A 15 19.09 -1.06 31.47
N GLN A 16 20.00 -2.04 31.46
CA GLN A 16 21.42 -1.86 31.13
C GLN A 16 21.48 -2.07 29.60
N GLY A 17 22.03 -1.22 28.74
CA GLY A 17 23.15 -0.32 28.86
C GLY A 17 24.20 -0.81 27.88
N GLU A 18 24.38 -0.15 26.73
CA GLU A 18 25.68 -0.07 26.05
C GLU A 18 25.65 0.95 24.90
N THR A 19 26.70 1.77 24.92
CA THR A 19 27.02 2.96 24.12
C THR A 19 27.75 2.60 22.84
N VAL A 20 27.48 3.26 21.71
CA VAL A 20 28.46 3.42 20.62
C VAL A 20 28.42 4.85 20.05
N ALA A 21 29.63 5.35 19.78
CA ALA A 21 30.01 6.74 19.62
C ALA A 21 29.74 7.38 18.25
N SER A 22 29.60 8.70 18.30
CA SER A 22 29.52 9.72 17.25
C SER A 22 30.88 10.06 16.60
N ASN A 23 30.89 10.36 15.28
CA ASN A 23 31.60 11.49 14.60
C ASN A 23 31.71 11.26 13.05
N PRO A 24 32.08 12.26 12.22
CA PRO A 24 31.15 13.23 11.61
C PRO A 24 31.30 13.34 10.07
N ALA A 25 30.50 14.20 9.44
CA ALA A 25 30.50 14.50 8.00
C ALA A 25 31.74 15.27 7.49
N PRO A 26 31.96 15.37 6.16
CA PRO A 26 32.72 16.45 5.54
C PRO A 26 31.92 17.31 4.53
N THR A 27 32.40 18.54 4.36
CA THR A 27 31.80 19.72 3.70
C THR A 27 32.17 19.94 2.22
N ALA A 28 31.18 20.53 1.51
CA ALA A 28 31.10 21.32 0.26
C ALA A 28 32.34 21.82 -0.55
N GLN A 29 32.17 21.90 -1.90
CA GLN A 29 32.14 23.16 -2.72
C GLN A 29 31.86 22.92 -4.23
N ALA A 30 31.27 23.94 -4.90
CA ALA A 30 30.62 24.03 -6.26
C ALA A 30 31.59 24.55 -7.39
N PRO A 31 31.21 25.11 -8.59
CA PRO A 31 29.90 25.40 -9.26
C PRO A 31 29.79 25.29 -10.83
N GLY A 32 28.56 25.54 -11.37
CA GLY A 32 28.23 26.04 -12.74
C GLY A 32 27.88 24.98 -13.82
N ALA A 33 26.94 25.11 -14.77
CA ALA A 33 26.03 26.15 -15.27
C ALA A 33 24.87 25.48 -16.08
N GLY A 34 23.69 26.11 -16.23
CA GLY A 34 22.60 25.67 -17.15
C GLY A 34 22.73 26.32 -18.55
N PRO A 35 21.70 26.35 -19.42
CA PRO A 35 20.46 25.55 -19.50
C PRO A 35 20.20 24.95 -20.92
N ALA A 36 19.30 23.96 -21.07
CA ALA A 36 18.59 23.70 -22.33
C ALA A 36 17.39 22.75 -22.14
N SER A 37 16.20 23.16 -22.57
CA SER A 37 15.08 22.27 -22.95
C SER A 37 15.24 21.90 -24.44
N PRO A 38 14.76 20.73 -24.94
CA PRO A 38 13.35 20.64 -25.38
C PRO A 38 12.67 19.23 -25.37
N SER A 39 11.33 19.26 -25.35
CA SER A 39 10.32 18.38 -26.00
C SER A 39 10.54 16.88 -26.36
N LYS A 40 9.54 16.06 -25.95
CA LYS A 40 8.86 14.92 -26.62
C LYS A 40 9.69 13.85 -27.38
N SER A 41 9.61 12.58 -26.95
CA SER A 41 8.87 11.46 -27.63
C SER A 41 9.10 10.10 -26.95
N TYR A 42 8.09 9.22 -27.03
CA TYR A 42 8.12 7.79 -26.67
C TYR A 42 9.25 7.00 -27.34
N GLY A 43 9.77 5.97 -26.66
CA GLY A 43 10.65 4.96 -27.28
C GLY A 43 11.20 3.86 -26.34
N SER A 44 10.60 2.67 -26.43
CA SER A 44 11.17 1.31 -26.30
C SER A 44 11.94 0.84 -25.05
N LEU A 45 11.34 -0.15 -24.39
CA LEU A 45 11.91 -1.19 -23.53
C LEU A 45 13.01 -2.02 -24.25
N GLU A 46 14.27 -1.59 -24.23
CA GLU A 46 15.37 -2.45 -24.73
C GLU A 46 16.77 -2.20 -24.11
N ALA A 47 16.85 -1.71 -22.86
CA ALA A 47 18.14 -1.42 -22.21
C ALA A 47 18.29 -2.02 -20.79
N LEU A 48 18.08 -3.34 -20.63
CA LEU A 48 18.50 -4.10 -19.43
C LEU A 48 19.00 -5.52 -19.77
N ARG A 49 19.81 -5.65 -20.84
CA ARG A 49 20.63 -6.85 -21.11
C ARG A 49 22.09 -6.47 -21.38
N ALA A 50 22.80 -6.06 -20.33
CA ALA A 50 24.26 -6.14 -20.27
C ALA A 50 24.70 -5.86 -18.82
N LEU A 51 25.80 -6.49 -18.39
CA LEU A 51 26.39 -6.55 -17.04
C LEU A 51 25.82 -7.74 -16.25
N GLY A 52 26.58 -8.75 -15.83
CA GLY A 52 28.00 -9.01 -15.81
C GLY A 52 28.20 -10.18 -14.83
N LYS A 53 28.91 -11.24 -15.23
CA LYS A 53 29.16 -12.45 -14.42
C LYS A 53 29.68 -12.10 -13.01
N PRO A 54 29.26 -12.79 -11.93
CA PRO A 54 29.85 -12.58 -10.62
C PRO A 54 31.27 -13.15 -10.54
N LEU A 55 32.17 -12.38 -9.91
CA LEU A 55 33.56 -12.71 -9.64
C LEU A 55 33.69 -13.86 -8.63
N ARG A 56 34.62 -14.79 -8.93
CA ARG A 56 35.24 -15.71 -7.96
C ARG A 56 36.16 -14.95 -7.00
N ARG A 57 36.17 -15.32 -5.71
CA ARG A 57 37.31 -15.25 -4.77
C ARG A 57 36.94 -15.93 -3.42
N PRO A 58 37.90 -16.31 -2.55
CA PRO A 58 38.87 -17.39 -2.71
C PRO A 58 38.80 -18.41 -1.54
N SER A 59 39.51 -19.54 -1.66
CA SER A 59 39.63 -20.56 -0.62
C SER A 59 40.43 -20.06 0.59
N ALA A 60 39.96 -20.37 1.80
CA ALA A 60 40.78 -20.39 3.02
C ALA A 60 40.57 -21.74 3.74
N ALA A 61 41.69 -22.29 4.18
CA ALA A 61 41.84 -23.61 4.77
C ALA A 61 41.48 -23.61 6.27
N GLY A 62 41.01 -24.78 6.73
CA GLY A 62 41.30 -25.36 8.03
C GLY A 62 40.71 -24.65 9.26
N GLU A 63 39.70 -25.27 9.86
CA GLU A 63 39.61 -25.47 11.31
C GLU A 63 38.40 -26.37 11.63
N SER A 64 38.65 -27.48 12.33
CA SER A 64 37.64 -28.39 12.89
C SER A 64 37.35 -27.99 14.34
N PRO A 65 36.09 -28.04 14.81
CA PRO A 65 35.84 -28.40 16.20
C PRO A 65 34.58 -29.32 16.36
N PRO A 66 34.16 -29.73 17.57
CA PRO A 66 34.35 -31.08 18.07
C PRO A 66 33.06 -31.92 18.05
N ARG A 67 33.24 -33.25 18.18
CA ARG A 67 32.18 -34.22 18.46
C ARG A 67 31.54 -33.95 19.82
N LEU A 68 30.21 -33.86 19.84
CA LEU A 68 29.40 -34.14 21.03
C LEU A 68 28.25 -35.07 20.62
N ALA A 69 28.15 -36.18 21.34
CA ALA A 69 27.25 -37.29 21.09
C ALA A 69 26.00 -37.17 21.98
N SER A 70 24.81 -37.39 21.40
CA SER A 70 23.63 -38.04 22.00
C SER A 70 22.48 -37.97 20.98
N THR A 71 22.23 -39.03 20.21
CA THR A 71 21.27 -40.13 20.46
C THR A 71 19.81 -39.80 20.11
N LEU A 72 19.39 -40.20 18.90
CA LEU A 72 18.22 -41.04 18.54
C LEU A 72 17.58 -40.58 17.21
N PRO A 73 16.92 -41.47 16.43
CA PRO A 73 17.32 -42.79 15.98
C PRO A 73 17.59 -42.80 14.46
N ARG A 74 18.58 -43.60 14.04
CA ARG A 74 18.73 -43.98 12.63
C ARG A 74 17.56 -44.87 12.22
N SER A 75 16.87 -44.53 11.13
CA SER A 75 16.31 -45.54 10.23
C SER A 75 16.72 -45.23 8.78
N PRO A 76 17.34 -46.19 8.08
CA PRO A 76 17.94 -46.00 6.76
C PRO A 76 17.03 -46.54 5.65
N LEU A 77 16.61 -45.70 4.71
CA LEU A 77 16.15 -46.17 3.39
C LEU A 77 16.56 -45.17 2.31
N ALA A 78 17.87 -45.03 2.14
CA ALA A 78 18.44 -44.59 0.87
C ALA A 78 18.43 -45.81 -0.08
N ASN A 79 17.31 -46.07 -0.75
CA ASN A 79 17.28 -47.03 -1.85
C ASN A 79 17.78 -46.36 -3.12
N ARG A 80 19.07 -46.57 -3.41
CA ARG A 80 19.58 -46.59 -4.79
C ARG A 80 18.79 -47.64 -5.56
N CYS A 81 18.02 -47.22 -6.56
CA CYS A 81 17.55 -48.09 -7.64
C CYS A 81 17.40 -47.24 -8.91
N ASN A 82 18.43 -47.30 -9.76
CA ASN A 82 18.32 -46.90 -11.16
C ASN A 82 17.45 -47.95 -11.87
N GLU A 83 16.46 -47.51 -12.64
CA GLU A 83 15.78 -48.39 -13.60
C GLU A 83 16.70 -48.65 -14.79
N GLY A 84 17.33 -49.83 -14.82
CA GLY A 84 17.75 -50.48 -16.06
C GLY A 84 16.69 -51.48 -16.47
N GLU A 85 16.05 -51.29 -17.63
CA GLU A 85 15.40 -52.38 -18.36
C GLU A 85 16.38 -52.85 -19.44
N GLY A 86 16.95 -54.03 -19.21
CA GLY A 86 17.91 -54.67 -20.10
C GLY A 86 18.39 -56.03 -19.59
N ALA A 87 17.57 -57.06 -19.85
CA ALA A 87 17.88 -58.49 -19.91
C ALA A 87 18.55 -59.21 -18.71
N SER A 88 17.83 -60.16 -18.12
CA SER A 88 18.43 -61.48 -17.86
C SER A 88 17.40 -62.60 -17.94
N PRO A 89 17.77 -63.75 -18.55
CA PRO A 89 16.96 -64.95 -18.57
C PRO A 89 17.14 -65.68 -17.25
N ASP A 90 16.04 -66.04 -16.59
CA ASP A 90 15.87 -67.37 -16.00
C ASP A 90 14.51 -67.43 -15.31
N GLY A 91 13.78 -68.49 -15.65
CA GLY A 91 12.40 -68.70 -15.23
C GLY A 91 12.31 -69.00 -13.73
N VAL A 92 11.51 -68.18 -13.04
CA VAL A 92 10.71 -68.63 -11.89
C VAL A 92 9.37 -67.90 -11.98
N GLU A 93 8.31 -68.67 -12.18
CA GLU A 93 6.93 -68.20 -12.18
C GLU A 93 6.61 -67.49 -10.85
N ARG A 94 6.23 -66.22 -10.92
CA ARG A 94 5.52 -65.54 -9.83
C ARG A 94 4.05 -65.44 -10.21
N GLU A 95 3.24 -66.10 -9.41
CA GLU A 95 1.78 -66.15 -9.50
C GLU A 95 1.14 -64.75 -9.53
N GLY A 96 0.45 -64.45 -10.63
CA GLY A 96 -0.95 -64.03 -10.59
C GLY A 96 -1.34 -62.78 -9.80
N HIS A 97 -0.73 -61.62 -10.03
CA HIS A 97 -1.48 -60.37 -9.96
C HIS A 97 -2.17 -60.17 -11.31
N ALA A 98 -3.51 -60.23 -11.33
CA ALA A 98 -4.31 -59.91 -12.50
C ALA A 98 -3.80 -58.60 -13.10
N ALA A 99 -3.32 -58.65 -14.34
CA ALA A 99 -2.71 -57.50 -15.00
C ALA A 99 -3.75 -56.38 -15.09
N VAL A 100 -3.64 -55.39 -14.18
CA VAL A 100 -4.48 -54.20 -14.20
C VAL A 100 -4.30 -53.55 -15.57
N SER A 101 -5.40 -53.34 -16.28
CA SER A 101 -5.37 -52.74 -17.61
C SER A 101 -4.65 -51.39 -17.52
N LYS A 102 -3.62 -51.20 -18.36
CA LYS A 102 -2.88 -49.92 -18.44
C LYS A 102 -3.68 -48.84 -19.16
N GLU A 103 -4.86 -49.19 -19.69
CA GLU A 103 -5.81 -48.28 -20.34
C GLU A 103 -6.69 -47.52 -19.33
N THR A 104 -6.72 -47.95 -18.06
CA THR A 104 -7.29 -47.17 -16.95
C THR A 104 -6.19 -46.47 -16.16
N PRO A 105 -6.38 -45.25 -15.64
CA PRO A 105 -5.34 -44.55 -14.89
C PRO A 105 -4.81 -45.33 -13.68
N TYR A 106 -3.49 -45.54 -13.62
CA TYR A 106 -2.81 -46.30 -12.58
C TYR A 106 -1.52 -45.60 -12.13
N PHE A 107 -1.10 -45.77 -10.86
CA PHE A 107 0.25 -45.33 -10.48
C PHE A 107 1.25 -46.45 -10.80
N PRO A 108 2.39 -46.12 -11.44
CA PRO A 108 3.39 -47.12 -11.84
C PRO A 108 4.16 -47.75 -10.68
N ASP A 109 4.21 -47.09 -9.51
CA ASP A 109 4.86 -47.59 -8.29
C ASP A 109 3.90 -47.44 -7.09
N ASN A 110 3.73 -48.49 -6.30
CA ASN A 110 2.84 -48.52 -5.13
C ASN A 110 3.49 -47.94 -3.87
N GLU A 111 4.81 -48.04 -3.72
CA GLU A 111 5.51 -47.69 -2.48
C GLU A 111 5.62 -46.17 -2.30
N ARG A 112 5.70 -45.41 -3.40
CA ARG A 112 5.90 -43.95 -3.39
C ARG A 112 4.62 -43.14 -3.24
N ARG A 113 3.46 -43.79 -3.12
CA ARG A 113 2.16 -43.10 -3.08
C ARG A 113 1.99 -42.30 -1.79
N ALA A 114 2.47 -42.73 -0.64
CA ALA A 114 2.07 -42.10 0.63
C ALA A 114 2.69 -40.71 0.92
N ILE A 115 3.59 -40.18 0.10
CA ILE A 115 4.38 -39.00 0.45
C ILE A 115 3.78 -37.71 -0.13
N ASP A 116 3.50 -36.77 0.77
CA ASP A 116 2.98 -35.43 0.48
C ASP A 116 3.93 -34.36 1.04
N LEU A 117 4.52 -33.55 0.16
CA LEU A 117 5.34 -32.38 0.50
C LEU A 117 4.62 -31.05 0.16
N ASN A 118 3.38 -31.10 -0.34
CA ASN A 118 2.61 -29.93 -0.72
C ASN A 118 2.29 -29.08 0.52
N GLY A 119 2.73 -27.83 0.53
CA GLY A 119 2.52 -26.94 1.67
C GLY A 119 3.30 -27.36 2.92
N HIS A 120 4.23 -28.32 2.83
CA HIS A 120 5.02 -28.77 3.98
C HIS A 120 6.42 -28.16 4.01
N ILE A 121 6.97 -27.74 2.87
CA ILE A 121 8.31 -27.15 2.78
C ILE A 121 8.24 -25.64 2.99
N VAL A 122 9.03 -25.13 3.93
CA VAL A 122 9.15 -23.69 4.23
C VAL A 122 10.27 -23.06 3.38
N LEU A 123 10.02 -21.86 2.83
CA LEU A 123 10.97 -21.07 2.04
C LEU A 123 12.05 -20.40 2.91
N ALA A 124 11.68 -19.88 4.09
CA ALA A 124 12.59 -19.27 5.05
C ALA A 124 12.19 -19.55 6.51
N PRO A 125 13.14 -19.85 7.42
CA PRO A 125 12.86 -20.41 8.74
C PRO A 125 12.17 -19.46 9.72
N ASP A 126 12.23 -18.14 9.49
CA ASP A 126 11.73 -17.11 10.41
C ASP A 126 10.56 -16.29 9.84
N THR A 127 9.81 -16.86 8.89
CA THR A 127 8.82 -16.12 8.09
C THR A 127 7.39 -16.63 8.27
N ASN A 128 6.40 -15.93 7.72
CA ASN A 128 5.00 -16.23 8.00
C ASN A 128 4.66 -17.61 7.42
N PRO A 129 4.27 -18.60 8.25
CA PRO A 129 4.05 -19.96 7.79
C PRO A 129 2.99 -20.09 6.69
N GLY A 130 2.05 -19.14 6.55
CA GLY A 130 1.04 -19.19 5.49
C GLY A 130 1.55 -18.76 4.10
N MET A 131 2.51 -17.85 4.05
CA MET A 131 2.99 -17.25 2.79
C MET A 131 4.27 -17.92 2.27
N ASP A 132 5.11 -18.40 3.19
CA ASP A 132 6.47 -18.85 2.89
C ASP A 132 6.57 -20.37 2.76
N ARG A 133 5.69 -20.99 1.97
CA ARG A 133 5.67 -22.44 1.73
C ARG A 133 5.66 -22.81 0.25
N LEU A 134 6.26 -23.96 -0.10
CA LEU A 134 6.09 -24.57 -1.42
C LEU A 134 4.75 -25.29 -1.54
N TRP A 135 3.80 -24.58 -2.13
CA TRP A 135 2.48 -25.08 -2.53
C TRP A 135 2.47 -25.84 -3.86
N CYS A 136 1.35 -26.51 -4.15
CA CYS A 136 1.10 -27.36 -5.32
C CYS A 136 1.48 -26.70 -6.65
N ARG A 137 1.22 -25.40 -6.81
CA ARG A 137 1.59 -24.62 -8.01
C ARG A 137 3.07 -24.67 -8.34
N HIS A 138 3.93 -24.65 -7.32
CA HIS A 138 5.39 -24.70 -7.50
C HIS A 138 5.81 -26.10 -7.96
N TRP A 139 5.29 -27.14 -7.30
CA TRP A 139 5.57 -28.54 -7.63
C TRP A 139 5.07 -28.91 -9.03
N ALA A 140 3.83 -28.54 -9.36
CA ALA A 140 3.24 -28.76 -10.68
C ALA A 140 4.08 -28.10 -11.78
N ARG A 141 4.53 -26.86 -11.57
CA ARG A 141 5.39 -26.16 -12.53
C ARG A 141 6.77 -26.81 -12.66
N ALA A 142 7.38 -27.21 -11.55
CA ALA A 142 8.69 -27.87 -11.56
C ALA A 142 8.64 -29.23 -12.28
N TYR A 143 7.57 -30.01 -12.06
CA TYR A 143 7.29 -31.23 -12.81
C TYR A 143 7.09 -30.93 -14.30
N GLN A 144 6.29 -29.93 -14.64
CA GLN A 144 6.00 -29.57 -16.03
C GLN A 144 7.28 -29.24 -16.81
N ARG A 145 8.13 -28.36 -16.27
CA ARG A 145 9.41 -27.98 -16.91
C ARG A 145 10.35 -29.16 -17.06
N THR A 146 10.38 -30.05 -16.08
CA THR A 146 11.23 -31.25 -16.16
C THR A 146 10.71 -32.25 -17.16
N ALA A 147 9.39 -32.38 -17.28
CA ALA A 147 8.80 -33.17 -18.35
C ALA A 147 9.10 -32.56 -19.73
N GLU A 148 9.09 -31.22 -19.87
CA GLU A 148 9.47 -30.51 -21.11
C GLU A 148 10.90 -30.79 -21.56
N ASP A 149 11.86 -30.76 -20.63
CA ASP A 149 13.28 -30.94 -20.94
C ASP A 149 13.71 -32.41 -21.11
N ASP A 150 12.86 -33.36 -20.72
CA ASP A 150 13.20 -34.78 -20.77
C ASP A 150 12.72 -35.49 -22.05
N ASP A 151 13.68 -35.67 -22.97
CA ASP A 151 13.53 -36.43 -24.20
C ASP A 151 13.16 -37.91 -23.98
N ASN A 152 13.22 -38.49 -22.79
CA ASN A 152 12.78 -39.87 -22.49
C ASN A 152 11.45 -39.93 -21.71
N GLY A 153 11.06 -38.81 -21.09
CA GLY A 153 9.79 -38.58 -20.43
C GLY A 153 9.63 -39.36 -19.13
N LYS A 154 10.73 -39.58 -18.40
CA LYS A 154 10.82 -40.13 -17.04
C LYS A 154 11.36 -39.02 -16.10
N VAL A 155 10.45 -38.37 -15.39
CA VAL A 155 10.84 -37.41 -14.33
C VAL A 155 11.60 -38.13 -13.22
N ASP A 156 12.82 -37.67 -12.92
CA ASP A 156 13.61 -38.17 -11.80
C ASP A 156 13.14 -37.57 -10.48
N PHE A 157 12.25 -38.31 -9.81
CA PHE A 157 11.68 -37.90 -8.54
C PHE A 157 12.69 -37.81 -7.39
N SER A 158 13.89 -38.40 -7.50
CA SER A 158 14.90 -38.29 -6.45
C SER A 158 15.39 -36.85 -6.23
N LYS A 159 15.22 -35.98 -7.24
CA LYS A 159 15.59 -34.56 -7.19
C LYS A 159 14.65 -33.73 -6.33
N PHE A 160 13.41 -34.20 -6.16
CA PHE A 160 12.44 -33.63 -5.24
C PHE A 160 12.67 -34.07 -3.79
N ALA A 161 13.58 -35.03 -3.55
CA ALA A 161 13.85 -35.55 -2.22
C ALA A 161 14.53 -34.47 -1.37
N ILE A 162 14.17 -34.46 -0.08
CA ILE A 162 14.76 -33.59 0.92
C ILE A 162 15.59 -34.43 1.90
N ALA A 163 16.74 -33.89 2.30
CA ALA A 163 17.61 -34.47 3.31
C ALA A 163 17.39 -33.75 4.65
N GLY A 164 16.67 -34.39 5.57
CA GLY A 164 16.35 -33.80 6.88
C GLY A 164 15.00 -33.10 6.90
N GLU A 165 14.88 -32.04 7.71
CA GLU A 165 13.62 -31.32 7.91
C GLU A 165 13.11 -30.64 6.62
N PRO A 166 11.77 -30.52 6.42
CA PRO A 166 11.13 -29.86 5.27
C PRO A 166 11.47 -28.36 5.11
N HIS A 167 12.65 -28.08 4.56
CA HIS A 167 13.16 -26.74 4.33
C HIS A 167 13.65 -26.58 2.90
N TYR A 168 13.44 -25.40 2.31
CA TYR A 168 13.78 -25.11 0.92
C TYR A 168 15.24 -25.43 0.59
N ASP A 169 16.18 -25.21 1.52
CA ASP A 169 17.62 -25.48 1.29
C ASP A 169 18.06 -26.95 1.43
N ASN A 170 17.16 -27.85 1.83
CA ASN A 170 17.51 -29.24 2.11
C ASN A 170 17.25 -30.20 0.94
N PHE A 171 16.93 -29.70 -0.26
CA PHE A 171 16.76 -30.57 -1.44
C PHE A 171 18.07 -31.28 -1.82
N VAL A 172 17.95 -32.55 -2.20
CA VAL A 172 19.08 -33.42 -2.57
C VAL A 172 19.75 -32.97 -3.88
N ASP A 173 18.99 -32.43 -4.82
CA ASP A 173 19.49 -31.82 -6.06
C ASP A 173 19.18 -30.32 -6.11
N ARG A 174 20.09 -29.52 -5.54
CA ARG A 174 19.95 -28.06 -5.45
C ARG A 174 19.96 -27.37 -6.83
N ALA A 175 20.73 -27.89 -7.78
CA ALA A 175 20.86 -27.28 -9.11
C ALA A 175 19.57 -27.43 -9.92
N TRP A 176 18.96 -28.62 -9.87
CA TRP A 176 17.65 -28.82 -10.47
C TRP A 176 16.57 -27.98 -9.76
N ARG A 177 16.55 -27.94 -8.42
CA ARG A 177 15.64 -27.07 -7.64
C ARG A 177 15.68 -25.63 -8.14
N ASP A 178 16.87 -25.04 -8.20
CA ASP A 178 17.08 -23.62 -8.53
C ASP A 178 16.70 -23.26 -9.97
N ASN A 179 16.74 -24.23 -10.89
CA ASN A 179 16.38 -24.02 -12.30
C ASN A 179 14.88 -24.17 -12.57
N TYR A 180 14.18 -24.99 -11.78
CA TYR A 180 12.83 -25.47 -12.11
C TYR A 180 11.74 -25.08 -11.10
N LEU A 181 12.08 -24.65 -9.88
CA LEU A 181 11.15 -23.99 -8.95
C LEU A 181 11.26 -22.46 -9.16
N PRO A 182 10.30 -21.81 -9.83
CA PRO A 182 10.42 -20.41 -10.22
C PRO A 182 10.19 -19.42 -9.07
N PRO A 183 10.63 -18.16 -9.21
CA PRO A 183 10.07 -17.03 -8.48
C PRO A 183 8.56 -16.87 -8.78
N ILE A 184 7.84 -16.24 -7.84
CA ILE A 184 6.37 -16.11 -7.78
C ILE A 184 5.70 -15.75 -9.13
N GLU A 185 6.34 -14.90 -9.94
CA GLU A 185 5.81 -14.35 -11.19
C GLU A 185 5.61 -15.38 -12.31
N GLU A 186 6.27 -16.54 -12.33
CA GLU A 186 6.05 -17.55 -13.40
C GLU A 186 5.12 -18.69 -12.98
N ASN A 187 4.84 -18.83 -11.68
CA ASN A 187 4.13 -19.96 -11.09
C ASN A 187 2.62 -20.01 -11.40
N LEU A 188 2.09 -18.97 -12.05
CA LEU A 188 0.65 -18.79 -12.28
C LEU A 188 0.30 -18.64 -13.76
N GLY A 189 1.24 -19.00 -14.66
CA GLY A 189 0.98 -18.96 -16.09
C GLY A 189 0.96 -17.54 -16.67
N LEU A 190 1.75 -16.61 -16.11
CA LEU A 190 1.92 -15.23 -16.55
C LEU A 190 2.78 -15.06 -17.82
N ALA A 191 3.42 -16.13 -18.32
CA ALA A 191 4.17 -16.04 -19.57
C ALA A 191 3.20 -15.76 -20.74
N PRO A 192 3.37 -14.64 -21.49
CA PRO A 192 2.46 -14.28 -22.59
C PRO A 192 2.34 -15.34 -23.69
N ALA A 193 3.33 -16.23 -23.81
CA ALA A 193 3.38 -17.28 -24.81
C ALA A 193 2.63 -18.57 -24.45
N MET A 194 2.11 -18.72 -23.22
CA MET A 194 1.35 -19.93 -22.86
C MET A 194 -0.10 -19.83 -23.30
N GLN A 195 -0.57 -20.89 -23.95
CA GLN A 195 -1.95 -21.11 -24.32
C GLN A 195 -2.73 -21.55 -23.08
N ARG A 196 -3.98 -21.08 -22.97
CA ARG A 196 -4.84 -21.29 -21.80
C ARG A 196 -6.22 -21.70 -22.28
N THR A 197 -6.95 -22.51 -21.50
CA THR A 197 -8.37 -22.86 -21.74
C THR A 197 -9.04 -23.34 -20.46
N VAL A 198 -10.38 -23.33 -20.42
CA VAL A 198 -11.14 -24.03 -19.37
C VAL A 198 -11.90 -25.21 -19.98
N ILE A 199 -11.75 -26.39 -19.39
CA ILE A 199 -12.47 -27.60 -19.79
C ILE A 199 -13.33 -28.13 -18.65
N ASP A 200 -14.39 -28.86 -18.99
CA ASP A 200 -15.19 -29.57 -18.00
C ASP A 200 -14.40 -30.80 -17.51
N GLY A 201 -14.41 -31.05 -16.19
CA GLY A 201 -13.67 -32.16 -15.58
C GLY A 201 -14.08 -33.52 -16.16
N ASP A 202 -15.36 -33.71 -16.46
CA ASP A 202 -15.89 -34.94 -17.07
C ASP A 202 -15.43 -35.15 -18.52
N ARG A 203 -14.90 -34.10 -19.17
CA ARG A 203 -14.38 -34.14 -20.54
C ARG A 203 -12.86 -34.15 -20.62
N PHE A 204 -12.16 -34.34 -19.49
CA PHE A 204 -10.70 -34.37 -19.46
C PHE A 204 -10.11 -35.42 -20.42
N GLY A 205 -10.71 -36.61 -20.51
CA GLY A 205 -10.29 -37.64 -21.46
C GLY A 205 -10.48 -37.26 -22.94
N VAL A 206 -11.55 -36.54 -23.25
CA VAL A 206 -11.80 -35.98 -24.59
C VAL A 206 -10.72 -34.96 -24.94
N PHE A 207 -10.43 -34.06 -24.00
CA PHE A 207 -9.34 -33.09 -24.12
C PHE A 207 -7.99 -33.78 -24.40
N LEU A 208 -7.64 -34.84 -23.65
CA LEU A 208 -6.40 -35.59 -23.89
C LEU A 208 -6.37 -36.18 -25.32
N GLY A 209 -7.49 -36.75 -25.78
CA GLY A 209 -7.62 -37.27 -27.13
C GLY A 209 -7.39 -36.22 -28.22
N GLU A 210 -7.96 -35.03 -28.05
CA GLU A 210 -7.78 -33.89 -28.95
C GLU A 210 -6.35 -33.35 -28.91
N ALA A 211 -5.76 -33.21 -27.72
CA ALA A 211 -4.37 -32.79 -27.57
C ALA A 211 -3.41 -33.76 -28.30
N PHE A 212 -3.62 -35.07 -28.21
CA PHE A 212 -2.83 -36.04 -28.97
C PHE A 212 -3.01 -35.93 -30.48
N LYS A 213 -4.24 -35.68 -30.96
CA LYS A 213 -4.52 -35.44 -32.39
C LYS A 213 -3.79 -34.18 -32.87
N GLU A 214 -3.84 -33.10 -32.08
CA GLU A 214 -3.13 -31.87 -32.39
C GLU A 214 -1.62 -32.10 -32.46
N MET A 215 -1.05 -32.70 -31.40
CA MET A 215 0.37 -33.07 -31.33
C MET A 215 0.84 -33.82 -32.59
N ALA A 216 0.09 -34.85 -32.99
CA ALA A 216 0.38 -35.61 -34.20
C ALA A 216 0.32 -34.74 -35.47
N SER A 217 -0.67 -33.84 -35.58
CA SER A 217 -0.83 -32.96 -36.74
C SER A 217 0.30 -31.94 -36.91
N ILE A 218 0.90 -31.48 -35.81
CA ILE A 218 2.02 -30.54 -35.80
C ILE A 218 3.39 -31.22 -35.67
N GLY A 219 3.43 -32.56 -35.77
CA GLY A 219 4.66 -33.35 -35.71
C GLY A 219 5.35 -33.34 -34.34
N LYS A 220 4.65 -32.97 -33.26
CA LYS A 220 5.17 -33.04 -31.88
C LYS A 220 4.83 -34.40 -31.28
N ASN A 221 5.81 -35.02 -30.62
CA ASN A 221 5.60 -36.28 -29.90
C ASN A 221 5.48 -36.07 -28.38
N HIS A 222 5.64 -34.84 -27.89
CA HIS A 222 5.59 -34.51 -26.46
C HIS A 222 4.92 -33.15 -26.23
N ALA A 223 4.10 -33.06 -25.18
CA ALA A 223 3.49 -31.83 -24.71
C ALA A 223 3.20 -31.90 -23.21
N THR A 224 3.07 -30.73 -22.58
CA THR A 224 2.79 -30.60 -21.14
C THR A 224 1.74 -29.52 -20.90
N ALA A 225 1.05 -29.61 -19.77
CA ALA A 225 0.21 -28.53 -19.28
C ALA A 225 0.20 -28.50 -17.74
N ILE A 226 -0.11 -27.33 -17.19
CA ILE A 226 -0.56 -27.19 -15.80
C ILE A 226 -2.08 -27.30 -15.82
N LEU A 227 -2.60 -28.03 -14.85
CA LEU A 227 -4.02 -28.11 -14.56
C LEU A 227 -4.28 -27.34 -13.27
N SER A 228 -5.21 -26.40 -13.29
CA SER A 228 -5.64 -25.64 -12.13
C SER A 228 -7.11 -25.92 -11.87
N THR A 229 -7.41 -26.32 -10.64
CA THR A 229 -8.77 -26.46 -10.13
C THR A 229 -9.09 -25.26 -9.26
N ALA A 230 -10.35 -24.87 -9.23
CA ALA A 230 -10.87 -23.94 -8.24
C ALA A 230 -11.94 -24.68 -7.42
N ASN A 231 -11.85 -24.56 -6.10
CA ASN A 231 -12.86 -25.09 -5.20
C ASN A 231 -13.93 -24.03 -4.96
N PHE A 232 -15.19 -24.45 -4.90
CA PHE A 232 -16.35 -23.59 -4.67
C PHE A 232 -17.21 -24.18 -3.55
N GLY A 233 -17.48 -23.42 -2.49
CA GLY A 233 -18.25 -23.87 -1.31
C GLY A 233 -17.74 -23.26 0.00
N GLU A 234 -18.46 -23.48 1.11
CA GLU A 234 -18.00 -23.10 2.46
C GLU A 234 -16.85 -24.04 2.90
N PRO A 235 -15.67 -23.50 3.28
CA PRO A 235 -14.60 -24.33 3.80
C PRO A 235 -14.98 -24.89 5.18
N PRO A 236 -14.59 -26.13 5.53
CA PRO A 236 -14.72 -26.61 6.90
C PRO A 236 -13.89 -25.72 7.84
N ALA A 237 -14.44 -25.40 9.02
CA ALA A 237 -13.93 -24.40 9.98
C ALA A 237 -12.49 -24.61 10.50
N GLU A 238 -11.84 -25.72 10.13
CA GLU A 238 -10.50 -26.11 10.59
C GLU A 238 -9.44 -26.14 9.47
N ALA A 239 -9.80 -25.84 8.22
CA ALA A 239 -8.86 -25.90 7.09
C ALA A 239 -8.06 -24.60 6.95
N VAL A 240 -6.73 -24.68 7.09
CA VAL A 240 -5.82 -23.60 6.72
C VAL A 240 -5.94 -23.39 5.20
N THR A 241 -6.39 -22.19 4.85
CA THR A 241 -6.93 -21.77 3.55
C THR A 241 -5.98 -21.95 2.36
N TYR A 242 -6.35 -22.84 1.43
CA TYR A 242 -5.91 -22.78 0.04
C TYR A 242 -7.09 -23.04 -0.91
N THR A 243 -7.31 -22.11 -1.84
CA THR A 243 -8.47 -22.05 -2.73
C THR A 243 -8.13 -22.61 -4.11
N GLY A 244 -8.22 -23.94 -4.24
CA GLY A 244 -7.92 -24.64 -5.50
C GLY A 244 -6.74 -25.59 -5.38
N HIS A 245 -6.40 -26.28 -6.45
CA HIS A 245 -5.27 -27.23 -6.50
C HIS A 245 -4.62 -27.19 -7.87
N ALA A 246 -3.30 -27.28 -7.91
CA ALA A 246 -2.54 -27.24 -9.15
C ALA A 246 -1.84 -28.59 -9.39
N LEU A 247 -2.04 -29.16 -10.57
CA LEU A 247 -1.45 -30.41 -11.03
C LEU A 247 -0.70 -30.16 -12.34
N SER A 248 0.02 -31.16 -12.82
CA SER A 248 0.60 -31.12 -14.17
C SER A 248 0.23 -32.36 -14.96
N VAL A 249 0.06 -32.21 -16.27
CA VAL A 249 -0.08 -33.34 -17.18
C VAL A 249 1.07 -33.32 -18.19
N SER A 250 1.69 -34.48 -18.41
CA SER A 250 2.57 -34.70 -19.56
C SER A 250 1.99 -35.74 -20.50
N MET A 251 2.06 -35.44 -21.79
CA MET A 251 1.48 -36.20 -22.89
C MET A 251 2.58 -36.60 -23.85
N ARG A 252 2.58 -37.87 -24.26
CA ARG A 252 3.60 -38.40 -25.15
C ARG A 252 3.08 -39.42 -26.15
N ILE A 253 3.48 -39.25 -27.40
CA ILE A 253 3.30 -40.21 -28.50
C ILE A 253 4.59 -41.01 -28.62
N LYS A 254 4.49 -42.33 -28.55
CA LYS A 254 5.60 -43.28 -28.74
C LYS A 254 5.17 -44.36 -29.71
N GLN A 255 6.10 -45.01 -30.40
CA GLN A 255 5.76 -46.22 -31.15
C GLN A 255 5.97 -47.47 -30.27
N ASP A 256 5.07 -48.44 -30.37
CA ASP A 256 5.30 -49.77 -29.81
C ASP A 256 6.29 -50.58 -30.67
N GLY A 257 6.63 -51.79 -30.22
CA GLY A 257 7.52 -52.69 -30.97
C GLY A 257 6.98 -53.14 -32.34
N GLU A 258 5.72 -52.84 -32.65
CA GLU A 258 5.04 -53.13 -33.91
C GLU A 258 4.86 -51.86 -34.77
N GLY A 259 5.43 -50.73 -34.35
CA GLY A 259 5.38 -49.45 -35.08
C GLY A 259 4.05 -48.70 -34.95
N ARG A 260 3.14 -49.12 -34.06
CA ARG A 260 1.87 -48.42 -33.81
C ARG A 260 2.08 -47.29 -32.82
N ASP A 261 1.39 -46.19 -33.04
CA ASP A 261 1.38 -45.09 -32.09
C ASP A 261 0.71 -45.50 -30.77
N VAL A 262 1.35 -45.11 -29.68
CA VAL A 262 0.92 -45.30 -28.31
C VAL A 262 0.91 -43.97 -27.62
N TYR A 263 -0.23 -43.65 -27.05
CA TYR A 263 -0.51 -42.40 -26.37
C TYR A 263 -0.38 -42.61 -24.86
N VAL A 264 0.48 -41.82 -24.23
CA VAL A 264 0.77 -41.91 -22.79
C VAL A 264 0.51 -40.55 -22.16
N ALA A 265 -0.45 -40.48 -21.24
CA ALA A 265 -0.67 -39.31 -20.40
C ALA A 265 -0.27 -39.62 -18.95
N ARG A 266 0.33 -38.63 -18.29
CA ARG A 266 0.78 -38.71 -16.89
C ARG A 266 0.30 -37.48 -16.15
N VAL A 267 -0.58 -37.67 -15.19
CA VAL A 267 -1.07 -36.59 -14.32
C VAL A 267 -0.29 -36.66 -13.00
N TYR A 268 0.51 -35.62 -12.78
CA TYR A 268 1.28 -35.40 -11.57
C TYR A 268 0.47 -34.56 -10.58
N ASP A 269 0.30 -35.11 -9.38
CA ASP A 269 -0.36 -34.45 -8.27
C ASP A 269 0.65 -34.16 -7.16
N PRO A 270 0.85 -32.89 -6.76
CA PRO A 270 1.75 -32.54 -5.67
C PRO A 270 1.45 -33.22 -4.32
N ASN A 271 0.19 -33.60 -4.04
CA ASN A 271 -0.19 -34.37 -2.85
C ASN A 271 0.40 -35.80 -2.84
N ARG A 272 0.95 -36.21 -3.98
CA ARG A 272 1.66 -37.47 -4.22
C ARG A 272 3.03 -37.15 -4.83
N THR A 273 3.86 -36.40 -4.10
CA THR A 273 5.01 -35.64 -4.64
C THR A 273 6.02 -36.48 -5.44
N PHE A 274 6.17 -37.77 -5.13
CA PHE A 274 7.17 -38.66 -5.76
C PHE A 274 6.58 -39.65 -6.78
N THR A 275 5.36 -39.42 -7.27
CA THR A 275 4.73 -40.27 -8.29
C THR A 275 3.75 -39.50 -9.18
N HIS A 276 3.24 -40.15 -10.23
CA HIS A 276 2.17 -39.62 -11.07
C HIS A 276 1.20 -40.73 -11.45
N LYS A 277 -0.05 -40.40 -11.72
CA LYS A 277 -1.02 -41.36 -12.28
C LYS A 277 -0.86 -41.39 -13.79
N ARG A 278 -0.75 -42.58 -14.34
CA ARG A 278 -0.40 -42.83 -15.75
C ARG A 278 -1.53 -43.58 -16.44
N VAL A 279 -1.78 -43.22 -17.70
CA VAL A 279 -2.58 -44.03 -18.62
C VAL A 279 -1.79 -44.27 -19.90
N ARG A 280 -1.98 -45.44 -20.51
CA ARG A 280 -1.37 -45.83 -21.78
C ARG A 280 -2.45 -46.48 -22.65
N VAL A 281 -2.72 -45.88 -23.81
CA VAL A 281 -3.67 -46.42 -24.79
C VAL A 281 -3.05 -46.49 -26.18
N THR A 282 -3.56 -47.36 -27.03
CA THR A 282 -3.31 -47.39 -28.48
C THR A 282 -4.48 -46.80 -29.27
N ASP A 283 -5.69 -46.80 -28.70
CA ASP A 283 -6.88 -46.15 -29.26
C ASP A 283 -7.27 -44.92 -28.43
N LEU A 284 -7.30 -43.75 -29.08
CA LEU A 284 -7.69 -42.49 -28.45
C LEU A 284 -9.15 -42.51 -27.95
N ARG A 285 -10.04 -43.32 -28.55
CA ARG A 285 -11.43 -43.44 -28.08
C ARG A 285 -11.54 -44.02 -26.67
N SER A 286 -10.54 -44.79 -26.24
CA SER A 286 -10.47 -45.30 -24.86
C SER A 286 -10.19 -44.18 -23.87
N LEU A 287 -9.42 -43.15 -24.25
CA LEU A 287 -9.18 -41.96 -23.41
C LEU A 287 -10.44 -41.11 -23.27
N GLU A 288 -11.23 -40.96 -24.34
CA GLU A 288 -12.43 -40.10 -24.37
C GLU A 288 -13.49 -40.50 -23.31
N ARG A 289 -13.41 -41.69 -22.72
CA ARG A 289 -14.28 -42.19 -21.64
C ARG A 289 -13.82 -41.79 -20.24
N LEU A 290 -12.59 -41.31 -20.10
CA LEU A 290 -12.01 -40.97 -18.81
C LEU A 290 -12.36 -39.53 -18.43
N THR A 291 -12.60 -39.33 -17.14
CA THR A 291 -12.84 -38.04 -16.50
C THR A 291 -11.61 -37.60 -15.73
N PHE A 292 -11.56 -36.35 -15.31
CA PHE A 292 -10.50 -35.86 -14.42
C PHE A 292 -10.47 -36.60 -13.08
N HIS A 293 -11.65 -36.96 -12.56
CA HIS A 293 -11.78 -37.69 -11.30
C HIS A 293 -11.10 -39.06 -11.34
N ASP A 294 -11.04 -39.70 -12.52
CA ASP A 294 -10.29 -40.94 -12.72
C ASP A 294 -8.78 -40.76 -12.50
N PHE A 295 -8.27 -39.53 -12.58
CA PHE A 295 -6.85 -39.21 -12.36
C PHE A 295 -6.52 -38.80 -10.92
N LEU A 296 -7.52 -38.47 -10.10
CA LEU A 296 -7.33 -38.06 -8.72
C LEU A 296 -7.09 -39.25 -7.77
N ASP A 297 -6.54 -38.95 -6.61
CA ASP A 297 -6.41 -39.92 -5.53
C ASP A 297 -7.69 -39.99 -4.70
N THR A 298 -8.18 -41.20 -4.41
CA THR A 298 -9.40 -41.38 -3.61
C THR A 298 -9.22 -41.06 -2.13
N GLY A 299 -7.97 -40.98 -1.65
CA GLY A 299 -7.63 -40.70 -0.26
C GLY A 299 -7.46 -39.22 0.07
N VAL A 300 -7.64 -38.32 -0.90
CA VAL A 300 -7.52 -36.87 -0.71
C VAL A 300 -8.84 -36.22 -1.11
N ASP A 301 -9.31 -35.28 -0.30
CA ASP A 301 -10.49 -34.49 -0.61
C ASP A 301 -10.11 -33.30 -1.50
N TYR A 302 -10.34 -33.45 -2.80
CA TYR A 302 -10.15 -32.37 -3.78
C TYR A 302 -11.40 -31.49 -3.92
N GLY A 303 -12.44 -31.72 -3.10
CA GLY A 303 -13.78 -31.20 -3.35
C GLY A 303 -14.43 -31.87 -4.57
N ARG A 304 -15.26 -31.11 -5.29
CA ARG A 304 -15.87 -31.54 -6.57
C ARG A 304 -15.48 -30.57 -7.69
N PRO A 305 -14.23 -30.62 -8.19
CA PRO A 305 -13.81 -29.73 -9.27
C PRO A 305 -14.54 -30.11 -10.57
N SER A 306 -15.55 -29.30 -10.92
CA SER A 306 -16.37 -29.49 -12.12
C SER A 306 -15.67 -29.01 -13.40
N VAL A 307 -14.66 -28.15 -13.26
CA VAL A 307 -13.93 -27.51 -14.36
C VAL A 307 -12.43 -27.42 -14.05
N LEU A 308 -11.62 -27.34 -15.11
CA LEU A 308 -10.17 -27.27 -15.05
C LEU A 308 -9.66 -26.14 -15.94
N GLY A 309 -8.82 -25.28 -15.37
CA GLY A 309 -7.97 -24.41 -16.15
C GLY A 309 -6.78 -25.21 -16.67
N VAL A 310 -6.53 -25.18 -17.97
CA VAL A 310 -5.41 -25.87 -18.62
C VAL A 310 -4.48 -24.82 -19.20
N ILE A 311 -3.21 -24.86 -18.84
CA ILE A 311 -2.19 -23.89 -19.28
C ILE A 311 -1.03 -24.67 -19.90
N SER A 312 -0.83 -24.52 -21.21
CA SER A 312 0.19 -25.25 -21.97
C SER A 312 1.10 -24.29 -22.77
N PRO A 313 2.42 -24.54 -22.83
CA PRO A 313 3.31 -23.76 -23.70
C PRO A 313 3.29 -24.21 -25.16
N SER A 314 2.75 -25.39 -25.47
CA SER A 314 3.01 -26.06 -26.76
C SER A 314 1.78 -26.55 -27.51
N LEU A 315 0.62 -26.63 -26.85
CA LEU A 315 -0.67 -26.97 -27.43
C LEU A 315 -1.47 -25.71 -27.78
N SER A 316 -2.12 -25.72 -28.92
CA SER A 316 -3.05 -24.68 -29.37
C SER A 316 -4.41 -24.99 -28.76
N LEU A 317 -4.55 -24.57 -27.51
CA LEU A 317 -5.74 -24.83 -26.69
C LEU A 317 -6.95 -23.96 -27.07
N GLU A 318 -6.90 -23.29 -28.22
CA GLU A 318 -8.03 -22.51 -28.77
C GLU A 318 -9.17 -23.46 -29.12
N HIS A 319 -10.04 -23.66 -28.14
CA HIS A 319 -11.18 -24.53 -28.26
C HIS A 319 -12.38 -23.73 -28.74
N ASP A 320 -13.18 -24.29 -29.66
CA ASP A 320 -14.39 -23.64 -30.14
C ASP A 320 -15.33 -23.37 -28.95
N PRO A 321 -15.60 -22.11 -28.62
CA PRO A 321 -16.45 -21.80 -27.50
C PRO A 321 -17.91 -22.26 -27.68
N GLU A 322 -18.34 -22.65 -28.88
CA GLU A 322 -19.63 -23.34 -29.11
C GLU A 322 -19.68 -24.75 -28.48
N SER A 323 -18.53 -25.38 -28.20
CA SER A 323 -18.45 -26.74 -27.66
C SER A 323 -18.56 -26.81 -26.12
N THR A 324 -18.75 -25.67 -25.46
CA THR A 324 -18.94 -25.60 -24.00
C THR A 324 -20.37 -26.03 -23.66
N TRP A 325 -20.51 -27.21 -23.03
CA TRP A 325 -21.79 -27.84 -22.72
C TRP A 325 -22.31 -27.43 -21.32
N THR A 326 -23.64 -27.40 -21.20
CA THR A 326 -24.40 -26.79 -20.10
C THR A 326 -24.58 -27.69 -18.88
N GLY A 327 -24.25 -27.17 -17.69
CA GLY A 327 -24.79 -27.58 -16.40
C GLY A 327 -24.51 -26.49 -15.36
N ASP A 328 -25.51 -26.08 -14.58
CA ASP A 328 -25.47 -24.87 -13.73
C ASP A 328 -24.29 -24.79 -12.73
N ALA A 329 -23.59 -25.89 -12.47
CA ALA A 329 -22.38 -25.94 -11.62
C ALA A 329 -21.05 -25.68 -12.36
N THR A 330 -21.02 -25.54 -13.70
CA THR A 330 -19.77 -25.33 -14.46
C THR A 330 -19.50 -23.86 -14.77
N LEU A 331 -20.53 -23.03 -14.92
CA LEU A 331 -20.38 -21.63 -15.33
C LEU A 331 -19.67 -20.75 -14.29
N LYS A 332 -20.07 -20.87 -13.02
CA LYS A 332 -19.42 -20.16 -11.91
C LYS A 332 -17.91 -20.47 -11.89
N GLY A 333 -17.56 -21.75 -11.98
CA GLY A 333 -16.16 -22.15 -11.92
C GLY A 333 -15.36 -21.76 -13.14
N ARG A 334 -15.98 -21.85 -14.32
CA ARG A 334 -15.39 -21.40 -15.58
C ARG A 334 -15.09 -19.91 -15.55
N LEU A 335 -16.02 -19.10 -15.03
CA LEU A 335 -15.82 -17.66 -14.87
C LEU A 335 -14.67 -17.36 -13.90
N HIS A 336 -14.63 -18.00 -12.74
CA HIS A 336 -13.54 -17.78 -11.77
C HIS A 336 -12.17 -18.12 -12.36
N LEU A 337 -12.01 -19.31 -12.96
CA LEU A 337 -10.75 -19.74 -13.57
C LEU A 337 -10.37 -18.85 -14.76
N ALA A 338 -11.34 -18.38 -15.54
CA ALA A 338 -11.11 -17.44 -16.62
C ALA A 338 -10.54 -16.11 -16.10
N MET A 339 -11.09 -15.57 -15.01
CA MET A 339 -10.59 -14.36 -14.38
C MET A 339 -9.21 -14.58 -13.76
N GLN A 340 -9.00 -15.70 -13.07
CA GLN A 340 -7.74 -16.05 -12.40
C GLN A 340 -6.57 -16.28 -13.38
N ALA A 341 -6.83 -16.85 -14.57
CA ALA A 341 -5.78 -17.11 -15.56
C ALA A 341 -5.80 -16.13 -16.74
N ASN A 342 -6.46 -14.97 -16.60
CA ASN A 342 -6.51 -13.90 -17.60
C ASN A 342 -6.99 -14.38 -18.98
N MET A 343 -8.15 -15.04 -19.03
CA MET A 343 -8.74 -15.62 -20.25
C MET A 343 -10.00 -14.84 -20.69
N PRO A 344 -9.85 -13.67 -21.35
CA PRO A 344 -11.00 -12.84 -21.75
C PRO A 344 -11.98 -13.57 -22.69
N TRP A 345 -11.49 -14.46 -23.54
CA TRP A 345 -12.34 -15.20 -24.48
C TRP A 345 -13.23 -16.25 -23.79
N GLU A 346 -12.81 -16.83 -22.65
CA GLU A 346 -13.64 -17.71 -21.82
C GLU A 346 -14.76 -16.91 -21.13
N VAL A 347 -14.45 -15.70 -20.64
CA VAL A 347 -15.48 -14.79 -20.11
C VAL A 347 -16.52 -14.47 -21.19
N ARG A 348 -16.11 -14.26 -22.45
CA ARG A 348 -17.05 -14.10 -23.58
C ARG A 348 -17.84 -15.37 -23.90
N ALA A 349 -17.28 -16.56 -23.66
CA ALA A 349 -17.99 -17.82 -23.83
C ALA A 349 -19.10 -17.95 -22.77
N VAL A 350 -18.77 -17.69 -21.49
CA VAL A 350 -19.75 -17.60 -20.39
C VAL A 350 -20.85 -16.58 -20.72
N ALA A 351 -20.48 -15.39 -21.19
CA ALA A 351 -21.44 -14.36 -21.60
C ALA A 351 -22.42 -14.85 -22.67
N ARG A 352 -21.92 -15.50 -23.73
CA ARG A 352 -22.77 -16.07 -24.78
C ARG A 352 -23.69 -17.16 -24.28
N GLN A 353 -23.24 -18.00 -23.35
CA GLN A 353 -24.11 -19.02 -22.76
C GLN A 353 -25.23 -18.38 -21.93
N LEU A 354 -24.92 -17.38 -21.11
CA LEU A 354 -25.92 -16.67 -20.30
C LEU A 354 -26.93 -15.89 -21.15
N ARG A 355 -26.58 -15.51 -22.40
CA ARG A 355 -27.54 -14.92 -23.35
C ARG A 355 -28.50 -15.94 -23.96
N LYS A 356 -28.24 -17.25 -23.86
CA LYS A 356 -29.17 -18.28 -24.38
C LYS A 356 -30.45 -18.26 -23.54
N PRO A 357 -31.65 -18.11 -24.12
CA PRO A 357 -32.90 -17.98 -23.36
C PRO A 357 -33.16 -19.16 -22.42
N ALA A 358 -32.82 -20.38 -22.82
CA ALA A 358 -33.00 -21.57 -22.00
C ALA A 358 -32.14 -21.54 -20.73
N THR A 359 -30.90 -21.03 -20.81
CA THR A 359 -30.01 -20.89 -19.66
C THR A 359 -30.47 -19.76 -18.74
N ARG A 360 -30.77 -18.58 -19.32
CA ARG A 360 -31.19 -17.42 -18.52
C ARG A 360 -32.52 -17.63 -17.80
N ALA A 361 -33.48 -18.30 -18.43
CA ALA A 361 -34.80 -18.56 -17.86
C ALA A 361 -34.77 -19.47 -16.62
N ASN A 362 -33.69 -20.26 -16.45
CA ASN A 362 -33.51 -21.15 -15.31
C ASN A 362 -32.85 -20.47 -14.10
N LEU A 363 -32.40 -19.22 -14.24
CA LEU A 363 -31.69 -18.50 -13.18
C LEU A 363 -32.54 -17.31 -12.69
N THR A 364 -32.76 -17.26 -11.39
CA THR A 364 -33.19 -16.03 -10.70
C THR A 364 -32.05 -14.99 -10.72
N ASP A 365 -32.38 -13.72 -10.46
CA ASP A 365 -31.38 -12.66 -10.40
C ASP A 365 -30.38 -12.85 -9.25
N GLU A 366 -30.82 -13.47 -8.15
CA GLU A 366 -29.95 -13.82 -7.03
C GLU A 366 -28.96 -14.93 -7.42
N GLU A 367 -29.43 -15.99 -8.07
CA GLU A 367 -28.58 -17.06 -8.58
C GLU A 367 -27.59 -16.56 -9.64
N LEU A 368 -28.05 -15.67 -10.54
CA LEU A 368 -27.18 -15.03 -11.54
C LEU A 368 -26.12 -14.15 -10.88
N THR A 369 -26.49 -13.41 -9.83
CA THR A 369 -25.53 -12.59 -9.08
C THR A 369 -24.48 -13.46 -8.38
N VAL A 370 -24.88 -14.58 -7.76
CA VAL A 370 -23.94 -15.53 -7.12
C VAL A 370 -23.01 -16.17 -8.16
N LEU A 371 -23.54 -16.52 -9.33
CA LEU A 371 -22.77 -17.07 -10.45
C LEU A 371 -21.74 -16.06 -10.96
N LEU A 372 -22.15 -14.82 -11.23
CA LEU A 372 -21.28 -13.77 -11.76
C LEU A 372 -20.24 -13.30 -10.73
N ALA A 373 -20.59 -13.25 -9.44
CA ALA A 373 -19.63 -12.95 -8.38
C ALA A 373 -18.50 -13.97 -8.36
N ALA A 374 -18.83 -15.23 -8.70
CA ALA A 374 -17.90 -16.35 -8.88
C ALA A 374 -16.88 -16.45 -7.72
N LYS A 375 -17.39 -16.26 -6.48
CA LYS A 375 -16.55 -16.28 -5.28
C LYS A 375 -15.92 -17.65 -5.07
N ASP A 376 -14.62 -17.65 -4.76
CA ASP A 376 -13.90 -18.84 -4.27
C ASP A 376 -14.29 -19.18 -2.82
N VAL A 377 -13.69 -20.24 -2.27
CA VAL A 377 -13.94 -20.68 -0.88
C VAL A 377 -13.43 -19.68 0.18
N SER A 378 -12.52 -18.77 -0.18
CA SER A 378 -12.09 -17.67 0.68
C SER A 378 -13.05 -16.47 0.62
N GLY A 379 -14.03 -16.52 -0.28
CA GLY A 379 -14.98 -15.43 -0.47
C GLY A 379 -14.48 -14.33 -1.42
N ASN A 380 -13.32 -14.50 -2.06
CA ASN A 380 -12.81 -13.54 -3.04
C ASN A 380 -13.63 -13.64 -4.32
N SER A 381 -14.21 -12.51 -4.77
CA SER A 381 -14.87 -12.44 -6.08
C SER A 381 -13.90 -12.73 -7.23
N ALA A 382 -14.42 -13.20 -8.35
CA ALA A 382 -13.57 -13.41 -9.54
C ALA A 382 -12.96 -12.08 -10.04
N LEU A 383 -13.67 -10.96 -9.88
CA LEU A 383 -13.14 -9.64 -10.22
C LEU A 383 -12.01 -9.20 -9.29
N SER A 384 -12.14 -9.39 -7.96
CA SER A 384 -11.06 -9.07 -7.01
C SER A 384 -9.80 -9.90 -7.29
N THR A 385 -9.95 -11.19 -7.64
CA THR A 385 -8.82 -12.00 -8.08
C THR A 385 -8.13 -11.40 -9.31
N ALA A 386 -8.87 -11.03 -10.37
CA ALA A 386 -8.26 -10.43 -11.55
C ALA A 386 -7.59 -9.07 -11.27
N MET A 387 -8.16 -8.27 -10.36
CA MET A 387 -7.60 -6.99 -9.94
C MET A 387 -6.27 -7.16 -9.20
N SER A 388 -6.17 -8.09 -8.25
CA SER A 388 -4.94 -8.37 -7.50
C SER A 388 -3.74 -8.75 -8.39
N TRP A 389 -4.02 -9.30 -9.59
CA TRP A 389 -3.01 -9.66 -10.59
C TRP A 389 -2.87 -8.64 -11.73
N SER A 390 -3.57 -7.51 -11.66
CA SER A 390 -3.56 -6.46 -12.69
C SER A 390 -3.99 -6.91 -14.09
N TYR A 391 -4.96 -7.82 -14.19
CA TYR A 391 -5.44 -8.37 -15.46
C TYR A 391 -6.47 -7.47 -16.16
N ALA A 392 -6.02 -6.32 -16.64
CA ALA A 392 -6.86 -5.29 -17.26
C ALA A 392 -7.77 -5.78 -18.41
N ASN A 393 -7.29 -6.71 -19.25
CA ASN A 393 -8.06 -7.20 -20.40
C ASN A 393 -9.27 -8.05 -19.98
N VAL A 394 -9.06 -9.02 -19.06
CA VAL A 394 -10.16 -9.87 -18.58
C VAL A 394 -11.16 -9.07 -17.75
N MET A 395 -10.68 -8.09 -16.97
CA MET A 395 -11.49 -7.10 -16.26
C MET A 395 -12.47 -6.38 -17.21
N ALA A 396 -11.97 -5.85 -18.34
CA ALA A 396 -12.82 -5.13 -19.28
C ALA A 396 -13.96 -6.00 -19.85
N VAL A 397 -13.67 -7.26 -20.19
CA VAL A 397 -14.68 -8.19 -20.70
C VAL A 397 -15.68 -8.59 -19.61
N TYR A 398 -15.23 -8.76 -18.36
CA TYR A 398 -16.12 -9.01 -17.24
C TYR A 398 -17.09 -7.85 -17.01
N GLY A 399 -16.62 -6.60 -17.09
CA GLY A 399 -17.51 -5.43 -16.98
C GLY A 399 -18.59 -5.38 -18.06
N GLU A 400 -18.26 -5.77 -19.30
CA GLU A 400 -19.24 -5.91 -20.38
C GLU A 400 -20.27 -7.01 -20.08
N LEU A 401 -19.83 -8.15 -19.56
CA LEU A 401 -20.69 -9.24 -19.11
C LEU A 401 -21.66 -8.77 -18.02
N VAL A 402 -21.17 -8.09 -16.98
CA VAL A 402 -22.01 -7.59 -15.87
C VAL A 402 -23.06 -6.61 -16.39
N ARG A 403 -22.66 -5.65 -17.23
CA ARG A 403 -23.57 -4.67 -17.83
C ARG A 403 -24.68 -5.32 -18.66
N GLU A 404 -24.35 -6.39 -19.37
CA GLU A 404 -25.27 -7.06 -20.31
C GLU A 404 -26.03 -8.24 -19.67
N SER A 405 -25.85 -8.47 -18.36
CA SER A 405 -26.48 -9.55 -17.61
C SER A 405 -28.00 -9.38 -17.45
N GLY A 406 -28.50 -8.15 -17.57
CA GLY A 406 -29.89 -7.79 -17.29
C GLY A 406 -30.23 -7.74 -15.80
N LEU A 407 -29.22 -7.80 -14.91
CA LEU A 407 -29.40 -7.55 -13.48
C LEU A 407 -29.73 -6.09 -13.21
N GLU A 408 -30.45 -5.83 -12.13
CA GLU A 408 -30.69 -4.47 -11.64
C GLU A 408 -29.38 -3.75 -11.27
N PRO A 409 -29.31 -2.40 -11.37
CA PRO A 409 -28.09 -1.64 -11.17
C PRO A 409 -27.39 -1.90 -9.82
N GLU A 410 -28.14 -2.13 -8.75
CA GLU A 410 -27.59 -2.42 -7.41
C GLU A 410 -26.79 -3.73 -7.39
N ALA A 411 -27.30 -4.77 -8.04
CA ALA A 411 -26.62 -6.06 -8.14
C ALA A 411 -25.37 -5.96 -9.03
N GLN A 412 -25.44 -5.18 -10.12
CA GLN A 412 -24.28 -4.87 -10.93
C GLN A 412 -23.21 -4.12 -10.12
N ALA A 413 -23.59 -3.13 -9.33
CA ALA A 413 -22.68 -2.40 -8.46
C ALA A 413 -22.02 -3.34 -7.42
N GLU A 414 -22.77 -4.24 -6.78
CA GLU A 414 -22.17 -5.20 -5.84
C GLU A 414 -21.14 -6.14 -6.52
N LEU A 415 -21.40 -6.56 -7.77
CA LEU A 415 -20.45 -7.34 -8.56
C LEU A 415 -19.18 -6.54 -8.91
N LEU A 416 -19.35 -5.25 -9.24
CA LEU A 416 -18.24 -4.36 -9.59
C LEU A 416 -17.47 -3.86 -8.37
N ALA A 417 -18.03 -3.93 -7.16
CA ALA A 417 -17.33 -3.57 -5.91
C ALA A 417 -16.12 -4.47 -5.61
N ALA A 418 -15.98 -5.60 -6.32
CA ALA A 418 -14.81 -6.47 -6.30
C ALA A 418 -14.34 -6.79 -4.87
N ARG A 419 -15.25 -7.29 -4.05
CA ARG A 419 -14.95 -7.54 -2.63
C ARG A 419 -14.16 -8.84 -2.45
N SER A 420 -13.09 -8.75 -1.67
CA SER A 420 -12.28 -9.87 -1.18
C SER A 420 -12.86 -10.47 0.12
N GLU A 421 -12.12 -11.41 0.72
CA GLU A 421 -12.44 -11.98 2.03
C GLU A 421 -12.74 -10.89 3.08
N GLY A 422 -13.83 -11.06 3.84
CA GLY A 422 -14.27 -10.06 4.82
C GLY A 422 -14.98 -8.83 4.22
N GLY A 423 -15.23 -8.81 2.91
CA GLY A 423 -16.02 -7.78 2.24
C GLY A 423 -15.25 -6.49 1.89
N VAL A 424 -13.92 -6.51 1.99
CA VAL A 424 -13.07 -5.37 1.67
C VAL A 424 -13.03 -5.17 0.14
N PRO A 425 -13.31 -3.97 -0.39
CA PRO A 425 -13.16 -3.71 -1.83
C PRO A 425 -11.70 -3.79 -2.25
N GLU A 426 -11.38 -4.58 -3.29
CA GLU A 426 -10.01 -4.77 -3.77
C GLU A 426 -9.34 -3.46 -4.21
N LEU A 427 -10.15 -2.48 -4.66
CA LEU A 427 -9.69 -1.14 -5.02
C LEU A 427 -8.84 -0.49 -3.92
N GLN A 428 -9.12 -0.77 -2.63
CA GLN A 428 -8.32 -0.25 -1.53
C GLN A 428 -6.86 -0.75 -1.55
N LEU A 429 -6.67 -2.04 -1.85
CA LEU A 429 -5.35 -2.67 -1.93
C LEU A 429 -4.59 -2.22 -3.17
N ASP A 430 -5.29 -2.07 -4.31
CA ASP A 430 -4.70 -1.57 -5.56
C ASP A 430 -4.20 -0.13 -5.43
N VAL A 431 -4.97 0.72 -4.74
CA VAL A 431 -4.57 2.10 -4.43
C VAL A 431 -3.31 2.10 -3.58
N LEU A 432 -3.30 1.36 -2.46
CA LEU A 432 -2.13 1.29 -1.58
C LEU A 432 -0.88 0.76 -2.28
N SER A 433 -1.05 -0.17 -3.21
CA SER A 433 0.04 -0.78 -3.99
C SER A 433 0.49 0.07 -5.17
N GLY A 434 -0.23 1.17 -5.48
CA GLY A 434 0.10 2.06 -6.60
C GLY A 434 -0.06 1.41 -7.97
N LEU A 435 -0.96 0.43 -8.12
CA LEU A 435 -1.15 -0.34 -9.35
C LEU A 435 -1.89 0.48 -10.43
N ASN A 436 -1.16 1.39 -11.08
CA ASN A 436 -1.73 2.33 -12.04
C ASN A 436 -2.54 1.67 -13.17
N ASP A 437 -2.04 0.58 -13.75
CA ASP A 437 -2.72 -0.08 -14.88
C ASP A 437 -4.06 -0.71 -14.46
N THR A 438 -4.13 -1.30 -13.27
CA THR A 438 -5.36 -1.84 -12.68
C THR A 438 -6.38 -0.73 -12.39
N LEU A 439 -5.92 0.37 -11.80
CA LEU A 439 -6.78 1.52 -11.50
C LEU A 439 -7.34 2.15 -12.78
N LEU A 440 -6.54 2.27 -13.85
CA LEU A 440 -7.01 2.73 -15.15
C LEU A 440 -8.01 1.76 -15.79
N ALA A 441 -7.79 0.45 -15.66
CA ALA A 441 -8.72 -0.56 -16.15
C ALA A 441 -10.06 -0.53 -15.39
N TYR A 442 -10.00 -0.38 -14.06
CA TYR A 442 -11.17 -0.24 -13.21
C TYR A 442 -11.94 1.05 -13.52
N GLU A 443 -11.25 2.19 -13.70
CA GLU A 443 -11.85 3.46 -14.16
C GLU A 443 -12.61 3.28 -15.48
N ALA A 444 -11.97 2.62 -16.46
CA ALA A 444 -12.58 2.39 -17.77
C ALA A 444 -13.80 1.46 -17.67
N MET A 445 -13.73 0.43 -16.82
CA MET A 445 -14.84 -0.48 -16.56
C MET A 445 -16.04 0.25 -15.93
N MET A 446 -15.78 1.04 -14.89
CA MET A 446 -16.76 1.86 -14.20
C MET A 446 -17.51 2.80 -15.14
N ARG A 447 -16.79 3.56 -15.97
CA ARG A 447 -17.40 4.48 -16.94
C ARG A 447 -18.29 3.77 -17.98
N ARG A 448 -17.97 2.51 -18.31
CA ARG A 448 -18.71 1.71 -19.29
C ARG A 448 -19.86 0.92 -18.68
N SER A 449 -19.96 0.85 -17.35
CA SER A 449 -20.98 0.07 -16.63
C SER A 449 -22.40 0.54 -16.89
N GLY A 450 -22.61 1.84 -17.14
CA GLY A 450 -23.95 2.43 -17.26
C GLY A 450 -24.64 2.67 -15.92
N LEU A 451 -23.95 2.45 -14.79
CA LEU A 451 -24.46 2.74 -13.45
C LEU A 451 -24.70 4.23 -13.23
N ALA A 452 -25.65 4.56 -12.36
CA ALA A 452 -25.88 5.93 -11.90
C ALA A 452 -24.60 6.51 -11.24
N LEU A 453 -24.44 7.84 -11.30
CA LEU A 453 -23.23 8.51 -10.80
C LEU A 453 -23.05 8.29 -9.30
N GLU A 454 -24.13 8.15 -8.55
CA GLU A 454 -24.14 7.88 -7.11
C GLU A 454 -23.53 6.49 -6.83
N MET A 455 -23.90 5.47 -7.59
CA MET A 455 -23.32 4.12 -7.45
C MET A 455 -21.84 4.10 -7.87
N GLN A 456 -21.48 4.83 -8.92
CA GLN A 456 -20.08 5.00 -9.30
C GLN A 456 -19.29 5.70 -8.19
N ALA A 457 -19.87 6.69 -7.52
CA ALA A 457 -19.24 7.35 -6.38
C ALA A 457 -19.00 6.37 -5.21
N GLU A 458 -19.97 5.52 -4.88
CA GLU A 458 -19.80 4.49 -3.84
C GLU A 458 -18.71 3.45 -4.18
N LEU A 459 -18.64 3.04 -5.46
CA LEU A 459 -17.59 2.14 -5.94
C LEU A 459 -16.20 2.77 -5.86
N LEU A 460 -16.06 4.07 -6.13
CA LEU A 460 -14.79 4.77 -5.93
C LEU A 460 -14.49 4.99 -4.45
N ALA A 461 -15.49 5.35 -3.64
CA ALA A 461 -15.31 5.54 -2.21
C ALA A 461 -14.69 4.29 -1.56
N ALA A 462 -15.10 3.10 -2.05
CA ALA A 462 -14.54 1.80 -1.71
C ALA A 462 -14.35 1.67 -0.20
N ARG A 463 -15.43 1.90 0.55
CA ARG A 463 -15.38 1.97 2.02
C ARG A 463 -15.15 0.57 2.59
N ARG A 464 -14.24 0.47 3.55
CA ARG A 464 -14.01 -0.76 4.30
C ARG A 464 -15.19 -1.04 5.24
N PRO A 465 -15.76 -2.27 5.25
CA PRO A 465 -16.90 -2.58 6.11
C PRO A 465 -16.65 -2.40 7.61
N ALA A 466 -15.42 -2.67 8.07
CA ALA A 466 -15.09 -2.69 9.50
C ALA A 466 -15.13 -1.31 10.19
N ASP A 467 -14.77 -0.24 9.47
CA ASP A 467 -14.60 1.11 10.05
C ASP A 467 -15.00 2.26 9.11
N GLY A 468 -15.55 1.94 7.94
CA GLY A 468 -16.02 2.92 6.96
C GLY A 468 -14.90 3.75 6.30
N GLN A 469 -13.63 3.37 6.49
CA GLN A 469 -12.50 4.11 5.91
C GLN A 469 -12.54 4.03 4.38
N PRO A 470 -12.53 5.17 3.66
CA PRO A 470 -12.53 5.18 2.20
C PRO A 470 -11.12 4.98 1.62
N ALA A 471 -11.03 4.60 0.34
CA ALA A 471 -9.75 4.40 -0.35
C ALA A 471 -8.82 5.62 -0.30
N MET A 472 -9.38 6.84 -0.41
CA MET A 472 -8.62 8.09 -0.30
C MET A 472 -7.91 8.24 1.05
N ALA A 473 -8.55 7.81 2.14
CA ALA A 473 -7.93 7.89 3.46
C ALA A 473 -6.72 6.96 3.56
N LEU A 474 -6.78 5.79 2.95
CA LEU A 474 -5.66 4.84 2.93
C LEU A 474 -4.48 5.36 2.08
N ALA A 475 -4.76 6.02 0.95
CA ALA A 475 -3.73 6.65 0.13
C ALA A 475 -2.97 7.76 0.86
N LEU A 476 -3.66 8.47 1.77
CA LEU A 476 -3.10 9.60 2.50
C LEU A 476 -2.55 9.24 3.90
N LEU A 477 -2.96 8.10 4.45
CA LEU A 477 -2.58 7.61 5.78
C LEU A 477 -1.86 6.26 5.68
N PRO A 478 -0.63 6.24 5.14
CA PRO A 478 0.15 5.01 4.98
C PRO A 478 0.44 4.27 6.30
N SER A 479 0.30 4.93 7.44
CA SER A 479 0.37 4.27 8.76
C SER A 479 -0.78 3.30 9.03
N LEU A 480 -1.89 3.40 8.31
CA LEU A 480 -3.03 2.49 8.41
C LEU A 480 -2.86 1.21 7.57
N ARG A 481 -1.66 0.98 7.01
CA ARG A 481 -1.35 -0.18 6.18
C ARG A 481 -1.19 -1.45 7.02
N THR A 482 -1.64 -2.56 6.46
CA THR A 482 -1.24 -3.90 6.88
C THR A 482 0.18 -4.20 6.36
N HIS A 483 0.98 -4.90 7.17
CA HIS A 483 2.39 -5.19 6.90
C HIS A 483 2.59 -5.85 5.51
N GLY A 484 3.61 -5.43 4.75
CA GLY A 484 4.06 -6.12 3.52
C GLY A 484 4.00 -5.33 2.21
N ILE A 485 3.38 -4.15 2.17
CA ILE A 485 3.33 -3.29 0.98
C ILE A 485 4.45 -2.23 1.03
N PRO A 486 5.25 -2.05 -0.04
CA PRO A 486 6.33 -1.06 -0.06
C PRO A 486 5.80 0.38 0.13
N TYR A 487 6.58 1.23 0.78
CA TYR A 487 6.24 2.65 0.90
C TYR A 487 6.57 3.41 -0.38
N LEU A 488 5.51 3.89 -1.04
CA LEU A 488 5.57 4.62 -2.31
C LEU A 488 5.38 6.14 -2.16
N GLY A 489 5.38 6.65 -0.92
CA GLY A 489 5.07 8.06 -0.64
C GLY A 489 3.71 8.48 -1.21
N GLY A 490 3.66 9.68 -1.81
CA GLY A 490 2.45 10.23 -2.42
C GLY A 490 2.01 9.65 -3.76
N VAL A 491 2.69 8.62 -4.30
CA VAL A 491 2.35 8.05 -5.63
C VAL A 491 0.93 7.45 -5.67
N PRO A 492 0.52 6.56 -4.74
CA PRO A 492 -0.85 6.10 -4.58
C PRO A 492 -1.91 7.21 -4.65
N LEU A 493 -1.65 8.28 -3.91
CA LEU A 493 -2.53 9.44 -3.82
C LEU A 493 -2.70 10.14 -5.17
N GLN A 494 -1.60 10.34 -5.90
CA GLN A 494 -1.64 11.00 -7.22
C GLN A 494 -2.42 10.18 -8.24
N ILE A 495 -2.20 8.86 -8.28
CA ILE A 495 -2.88 7.98 -9.23
C ILE A 495 -4.39 7.94 -8.93
N TYR A 496 -4.74 7.64 -7.68
CA TYR A 496 -6.14 7.52 -7.27
C TYR A 496 -6.87 8.87 -7.35
N GLY A 497 -6.24 9.95 -6.89
CA GLY A 497 -6.79 11.30 -7.00
C GLY A 497 -7.05 11.72 -8.44
N ALA A 498 -6.12 11.44 -9.36
CA ALA A 498 -6.30 11.72 -10.77
C ALA A 498 -7.43 10.88 -11.39
N MET A 499 -7.61 9.63 -10.95
CA MET A 499 -8.75 8.80 -11.35
C MET A 499 -10.09 9.43 -10.91
N VAL A 500 -10.18 9.89 -9.66
CA VAL A 500 -11.38 10.59 -9.14
C VAL A 500 -11.69 11.84 -9.96
N LEU A 501 -10.68 12.67 -10.25
CA LEU A 501 -10.84 13.91 -11.02
C LEU A 501 -11.29 13.64 -12.47
N ARG A 502 -10.82 12.54 -13.07
CA ARG A 502 -11.23 12.17 -14.43
C ARG A 502 -12.59 11.48 -14.48
N SER A 503 -13.06 10.86 -13.40
CA SER A 503 -14.26 10.00 -13.35
C SER A 503 -15.51 10.51 -14.09
N GLY A 504 -15.68 11.84 -14.18
CA GLY A 504 -16.88 12.47 -14.73
C GLY A 504 -18.00 12.66 -13.69
N LEU A 505 -17.74 12.33 -12.42
CA LEU A 505 -18.63 12.62 -11.31
C LEU A 505 -18.81 14.14 -11.11
N PRO A 506 -19.93 14.59 -10.51
CA PRO A 506 -20.12 15.98 -10.15
C PRO A 506 -18.99 16.49 -9.24
N ILE A 507 -18.67 17.78 -9.36
CA ILE A 507 -17.58 18.43 -8.59
C ILE A 507 -17.73 18.18 -7.08
N ASP A 508 -18.94 18.27 -6.54
CA ASP A 508 -19.18 18.08 -5.11
C ASP A 508 -18.89 16.63 -4.68
N THR A 509 -19.24 15.65 -5.51
CA THR A 509 -18.94 14.23 -5.29
C THR A 509 -17.44 13.94 -5.42
N GLN A 510 -16.76 14.55 -6.38
CA GLN A 510 -15.30 14.46 -6.51
C GLN A 510 -14.61 15.04 -5.26
N ALA A 511 -15.08 16.19 -4.78
CA ALA A 511 -14.58 16.80 -3.57
C ALA A 511 -14.82 15.91 -2.35
N GLU A 512 -15.99 15.30 -2.22
CA GLU A 512 -16.28 14.36 -1.13
C GLU A 512 -15.30 13.16 -1.13
N LEU A 513 -15.09 12.55 -2.29
CA LEU A 513 -14.14 11.44 -2.45
C LEU A 513 -12.71 11.86 -2.13
N LEU A 514 -12.28 13.04 -2.61
CA LEU A 514 -10.94 13.60 -2.35
C LEU A 514 -10.75 14.06 -0.90
N ALA A 515 -11.81 14.41 -0.18
CA ALA A 515 -11.73 14.74 1.24
C ALA A 515 -11.41 13.49 2.08
N GLY A 516 -11.80 12.30 1.59
CA GLY A 516 -11.51 11.02 2.24
C GLY A 516 -12.02 10.95 3.68
N LYS A 517 -13.19 11.52 3.95
CA LYS A 517 -13.75 11.58 5.30
C LYS A 517 -14.06 10.17 5.83
N ASN A 518 -13.58 9.88 7.04
CA ASN A 518 -13.94 8.65 7.75
C ASN A 518 -15.39 8.69 8.27
N GLN A 519 -15.83 7.61 8.92
CA GLN A 519 -17.19 7.52 9.49
C GLN A 519 -17.55 8.60 10.52
N TYR A 520 -16.56 9.30 11.09
CA TYR A 520 -16.75 10.41 12.01
C TYR A 520 -16.73 11.79 11.32
N GLY A 521 -16.66 11.81 9.98
CA GLY A 521 -16.57 13.05 9.20
C GLY A 521 -15.20 13.74 9.27
N VAL A 522 -14.17 13.07 9.77
CA VAL A 522 -12.80 13.61 9.88
C VAL A 522 -12.11 13.46 8.52
N PRO A 523 -11.69 14.56 7.87
CA PRO A 523 -10.99 14.49 6.59
C PRO A 523 -9.62 13.83 6.73
N ALA A 524 -9.22 13.05 5.72
CA ALA A 524 -7.95 12.33 5.74
C ALA A 524 -6.76 13.29 5.90
N LEU A 525 -6.80 14.46 5.24
CA LEU A 525 -5.69 15.44 5.30
C LEU A 525 -5.42 15.92 6.72
N GLN A 526 -6.46 16.09 7.54
CA GLN A 526 -6.28 16.49 8.93
C GLN A 526 -5.52 15.42 9.73
N LEU A 527 -5.83 14.15 9.52
CA LEU A 527 -5.11 13.03 10.16
C LEU A 527 -3.67 12.93 9.63
N ALA A 528 -3.43 13.18 8.34
CA ALA A 528 -2.10 13.14 7.75
C ALA A 528 -1.19 14.21 8.36
N VAL A 529 -1.73 15.41 8.58
CA VAL A 529 -1.00 16.49 9.25
C VAL A 529 -0.66 16.09 10.70
N LEU A 530 -1.62 15.59 11.46
CA LEU A 530 -1.41 15.18 12.85
C LEU A 530 -0.39 14.04 13.01
N LEU A 531 -0.43 13.05 12.13
CA LEU A 531 0.44 11.88 12.18
C LEU A 531 1.82 12.10 11.55
N GLY A 532 2.07 13.27 10.95
CA GLY A 532 3.37 13.63 10.39
C GLY A 532 3.65 13.09 8.99
N HIS A 533 2.62 12.78 8.21
CA HIS A 533 2.73 12.22 6.85
C HIS A 533 3.04 13.30 5.81
N GLN A 534 4.23 13.89 5.91
CA GLN A 534 4.62 15.09 5.15
C GLN A 534 4.61 14.88 3.63
N ALA A 535 5.05 13.71 3.15
CA ALA A 535 5.10 13.42 1.71
C ALA A 535 3.69 13.38 1.10
N GLU A 536 2.74 12.78 1.84
CA GLU A 536 1.33 12.69 1.47
C GLU A 536 0.65 14.06 1.52
N VAL A 537 0.95 14.89 2.52
CA VAL A 537 0.46 16.28 2.59
C VAL A 537 0.90 17.08 1.37
N VAL A 538 2.19 17.01 0.99
CA VAL A 538 2.70 17.70 -0.21
C VAL A 538 2.00 17.20 -1.47
N ALA A 539 1.94 15.88 -1.65
CA ALA A 539 1.30 15.27 -2.82
C ALA A 539 -0.19 15.65 -2.91
N TYR A 540 -0.90 15.73 -1.77
CA TYR A 540 -2.29 16.17 -1.75
C TYR A 540 -2.42 17.61 -2.26
N GLY A 541 -1.56 18.51 -1.78
CA GLY A 541 -1.56 19.89 -2.24
C GLY A 541 -1.28 20.04 -3.72
N GLU A 542 -0.32 19.27 -4.25
CA GLU A 542 -0.01 19.24 -5.68
C GLU A 542 -1.19 18.72 -6.51
N LEU A 543 -1.83 17.64 -6.04
CA LEU A 543 -3.04 17.08 -6.67
C LEU A 543 -4.16 18.12 -6.72
N ILE A 544 -4.46 18.78 -5.61
CA ILE A 544 -5.53 19.79 -5.56
C ILE A 544 -5.18 21.02 -6.39
N ARG A 545 -3.92 21.49 -6.38
CA ARG A 545 -3.45 22.59 -7.23
C ARG A 545 -3.62 22.27 -8.72
N GLY A 546 -3.29 21.04 -9.12
CA GLY A 546 -3.41 20.55 -10.50
C GLY A 546 -4.80 20.07 -10.91
N SER A 547 -5.79 20.11 -10.00
CA SER A 547 -7.08 19.43 -10.17
C SER A 547 -8.02 20.05 -11.19
N GLY A 548 -7.88 21.35 -11.47
CA GLY A 548 -8.87 22.11 -12.24
C GLY A 548 -10.20 22.36 -11.51
N LEU A 549 -10.33 21.98 -10.24
CA LEU A 549 -11.51 22.25 -9.41
C LEU A 549 -11.67 23.77 -9.16
N PRO A 550 -12.90 24.25 -8.91
CA PRO A 550 -13.13 25.65 -8.55
C PRO A 550 -12.30 26.07 -7.33
N PRO A 551 -11.76 27.31 -7.28
CA PRO A 551 -10.92 27.76 -6.17
C PRO A 551 -11.57 27.61 -4.78
N ALA A 552 -12.90 27.78 -4.69
CA ALA A 552 -13.65 27.57 -3.44
C ALA A 552 -13.59 26.10 -2.97
N THR A 553 -13.79 25.15 -3.89
CA THR A 553 -13.70 23.71 -3.62
C THR A 553 -12.28 23.30 -3.25
N GLN A 554 -11.27 23.84 -3.95
CA GLN A 554 -9.86 23.63 -3.59
C GLN A 554 -9.58 24.13 -2.18
N ALA A 555 -10.05 25.32 -1.83
CA ALA A 555 -9.88 25.89 -0.49
C ALA A 555 -10.56 25.04 0.58
N GLU A 556 -11.75 24.49 0.32
CA GLU A 556 -12.44 23.60 1.25
C GLU A 556 -11.65 22.30 1.51
N LEU A 557 -11.18 21.66 0.43
CA LEU A 557 -10.38 20.43 0.52
C LEU A 557 -9.07 20.67 1.28
N LEU A 558 -8.36 21.74 0.96
CA LEU A 558 -7.11 22.09 1.63
C LEU A 558 -7.33 22.54 3.07
N ALA A 559 -8.47 23.17 3.41
CA ALA A 559 -8.79 23.56 4.78
C ALA A 559 -9.09 22.34 5.66
N ALA A 560 -9.54 21.23 5.03
CA ALA A 560 -9.81 19.95 5.67
C ALA A 560 -10.68 20.10 6.92
N ARG A 561 -11.85 20.75 6.75
CA ARG A 561 -12.78 20.99 7.85
C ARG A 561 -13.60 19.76 8.18
N ARG A 562 -13.73 19.50 9.49
CA ARG A 562 -14.72 18.58 10.06
C ARG A 562 -16.14 19.17 9.95
N ALA A 563 -17.13 18.34 10.24
CA ALA A 563 -18.54 18.77 10.28
C ALA A 563 -18.82 19.86 11.33
N ASP A 564 -18.02 19.95 12.39
CA ASP A 564 -18.08 21.01 13.43
C ASP A 564 -17.31 22.29 13.04
N GLY A 565 -16.74 22.34 11.83
CA GLY A 565 -16.04 23.50 11.28
C GLY A 565 -14.56 23.61 11.64
N VAL A 566 -14.05 22.72 12.51
CA VAL A 566 -12.64 22.68 12.94
C VAL A 566 -11.75 22.33 11.74
N SER A 567 -10.82 23.22 11.40
CA SER A 567 -9.85 23.02 10.29
C SER A 567 -8.64 22.19 10.73
N ALA A 568 -7.85 21.71 9.76
CA ALA A 568 -6.58 21.07 10.07
C ALA A 568 -5.57 22.03 10.73
N MET A 569 -5.53 23.30 10.31
CA MET A 569 -4.68 24.34 10.91
C MET A 569 -5.06 24.60 12.38
N GLU A 570 -6.35 24.67 12.68
CA GLU A 570 -6.85 24.87 14.03
C GLU A 570 -6.49 23.73 14.96
N LEU A 571 -6.73 22.50 14.50
CA LEU A 571 -6.41 21.32 15.30
C LEU A 571 -4.90 21.23 15.56
N ALA A 572 -4.07 21.47 14.55
CA ALA A 572 -2.61 21.39 14.68
C ALA A 572 -2.01 22.46 15.61
N LEU A 573 -2.60 23.66 15.68
CA LEU A 573 -2.10 24.76 16.53
C LEU A 573 -2.65 24.75 17.96
N LEU A 574 -3.84 24.20 18.20
CA LEU A 574 -4.50 24.18 19.51
C LEU A 574 -4.52 22.82 20.20
N LEU A 575 -3.83 21.80 19.65
CA LEU A 575 -3.75 20.50 20.30
C LEU A 575 -3.17 20.66 21.73
N PRO A 576 -3.79 20.05 22.77
CA PRO A 576 -3.23 20.08 24.11
C PRO A 576 -1.83 19.46 24.10
N SER A 577 -0.88 20.15 24.74
CA SER A 577 0.54 19.84 24.73
C SER A 577 0.90 18.69 25.66
N ASP A 578 0.53 17.46 25.28
CA ASP A 578 1.23 16.24 25.67
C ASP A 578 2.18 15.89 24.50
N ALA A 579 3.32 16.59 24.45
CA ALA A 579 4.25 16.61 23.30
C ALA A 579 4.84 15.23 22.92
N ASP A 580 4.69 14.21 23.77
CA ASP A 580 5.18 12.86 23.53
C ASP A 580 4.33 12.10 22.49
N ASP A 581 3.07 12.48 22.28
CA ASP A 581 2.17 11.74 21.38
C ASP A 581 2.34 12.12 19.89
N PHE A 582 2.92 13.29 19.57
CA PHE A 582 3.03 13.80 18.17
C PHE A 582 4.38 14.50 17.86
N PRO A 583 5.51 13.77 17.88
CA PRO A 583 6.85 14.37 17.72
C PRO A 583 7.09 15.05 16.36
N TYR A 584 6.35 14.67 15.32
CA TYR A 584 6.49 15.19 13.95
C TYR A 584 5.53 16.34 13.60
N LEU A 585 4.65 16.74 14.52
CA LEU A 585 3.63 17.75 14.27
C LEU A 585 4.22 19.12 13.85
N PRO A 586 5.31 19.64 14.45
CA PRO A 586 5.86 20.92 14.02
C PRO A 586 6.32 20.96 12.56
N ASP A 587 7.00 19.91 12.09
CA ASP A 587 7.44 19.81 10.71
C ASP A 587 6.24 19.59 9.76
N SER A 588 5.27 18.79 10.18
CA SER A 588 4.04 18.55 9.42
C SER A 588 3.18 19.80 9.27
N LEU A 589 3.03 20.59 10.33
CA LEU A 589 2.35 21.89 10.33
C LEU A 589 3.01 22.84 9.32
N LYS A 590 4.34 22.93 9.36
CA LYS A 590 5.12 23.75 8.43
C LYS A 590 4.92 23.31 6.99
N THR A 591 4.95 21.99 6.73
CA THR A 591 4.70 21.42 5.40
C THR A 591 3.29 21.75 4.91
N TYR A 592 2.27 21.54 5.75
CA TYR A 592 0.88 21.82 5.43
C TYR A 592 0.62 23.30 5.17
N GLY A 593 1.09 24.21 6.03
CA GLY A 593 0.87 25.62 5.78
C GLY A 593 1.70 26.15 4.59
N THR A 594 2.89 25.60 4.31
CA THR A 594 3.65 25.92 3.09
C THR A 594 2.88 25.49 1.84
N MET A 595 2.28 24.30 1.89
CA MET A 595 1.39 23.80 0.84
C MET A 595 0.20 24.75 0.59
N ILE A 596 -0.43 25.29 1.65
CA ILE A 596 -1.49 26.33 1.52
C ILE A 596 -0.94 27.60 0.86
N LEU A 597 0.19 28.11 1.33
CA LEU A 597 0.80 29.36 0.83
C LEU A 597 1.22 29.25 -0.64
N GLN A 598 1.56 28.05 -1.09
CA GLN A 598 1.93 27.77 -2.47
C GLN A 598 0.74 27.28 -3.31
N SER A 599 -0.46 27.16 -2.75
CA SER A 599 -1.63 26.56 -3.43
C SER A 599 -2.03 27.24 -4.75
N GLY A 600 -1.61 28.49 -4.98
CA GLY A 600 -2.05 29.30 -6.12
C GLY A 600 -3.44 29.92 -5.92
N LEU A 601 -4.07 29.69 -4.78
CA LEU A 601 -5.33 30.34 -4.40
C LEU A 601 -5.12 31.84 -4.13
N PRO A 602 -6.18 32.67 -4.23
CA PRO A 602 -6.11 34.08 -3.87
C PRO A 602 -5.52 34.28 -2.47
N VAL A 603 -4.71 35.34 -2.30
CA VAL A 603 -4.04 35.66 -1.03
C VAL A 603 -5.03 35.72 0.13
N GLU A 604 -6.20 36.34 -0.05
CA GLU A 604 -7.24 36.42 0.98
C GLU A 604 -7.75 35.03 1.39
N THR A 605 -7.93 34.11 0.43
CA THR A 605 -8.33 32.73 0.73
C THR A 605 -7.25 31.98 1.52
N GLN A 606 -5.97 32.18 1.17
CA GLN A 606 -4.86 31.62 1.94
C GLN A 606 -4.85 32.17 3.38
N ILE A 607 -5.04 33.47 3.54
CA ILE A 607 -5.14 34.13 4.85
C ILE A 607 -6.32 33.57 5.65
N ASP A 608 -7.49 33.42 5.04
CA ASP A 608 -8.70 32.88 5.69
C ASP A 608 -8.48 31.44 6.19
N MET A 609 -7.80 30.61 5.40
CA MET A 609 -7.44 29.25 5.80
C MET A 609 -6.47 29.23 6.99
N LEU A 610 -5.40 30.04 6.91
CA LEU A 610 -4.38 30.14 7.96
C LEU A 610 -4.93 30.77 9.25
N THR A 611 -5.91 31.67 9.16
CA THR A 611 -6.49 32.34 10.33
C THR A 611 -7.66 31.57 10.94
N SER A 612 -8.36 30.75 10.17
CA SER A 612 -9.49 29.91 10.62
C SER A 612 -10.58 30.66 11.41
N ARG A 613 -10.90 31.91 11.01
CA ARG A 613 -11.83 32.82 11.73
C ARG A 613 -13.30 32.42 11.70
N ASN A 614 -13.67 31.40 10.94
CA ASN A 614 -15.08 31.11 10.60
C ASN A 614 -15.87 30.41 11.70
N ARG A 615 -15.26 30.11 12.85
CA ARG A 615 -15.98 29.49 13.98
C ARG A 615 -16.69 30.57 14.81
N PRO A 616 -18.04 30.52 14.94
CA PRO A 616 -18.80 31.51 15.72
C PRO A 616 -18.34 31.59 17.19
N GLU A 617 -17.90 30.47 17.75
CA GLU A 617 -17.39 30.34 19.12
C GLU A 617 -16.21 31.26 19.41
N PHE A 618 -15.36 31.51 18.40
CA PHE A 618 -14.21 32.38 18.51
C PHE A 618 -14.49 33.81 18.03
N GLN A 619 -15.72 34.14 17.61
CA GLN A 619 -16.14 35.49 17.25
C GLN A 619 -15.17 36.22 16.28
N GLY A 620 -14.52 35.48 15.36
CA GLY A 620 -13.56 36.01 14.40
C GLY A 620 -12.12 36.15 14.91
N VAL A 621 -11.80 35.65 16.10
CA VAL A 621 -10.43 35.63 16.65
C VAL A 621 -9.54 34.73 15.79
N PRO A 622 -8.37 35.21 15.31
CA PRO A 622 -7.45 34.40 14.54
C PRO A 622 -6.90 33.24 15.37
N ILE A 623 -6.75 32.07 14.76
CA ILE A 623 -6.30 30.88 15.45
C ILE A 623 -4.88 31.00 16.02
N PHE A 624 -4.00 31.71 15.32
CA PHE A 624 -2.65 32.00 15.80
C PHE A 624 -2.66 32.87 17.06
N HIS A 625 -3.67 33.72 17.25
CA HIS A 625 -3.86 34.46 18.50
C HIS A 625 -4.11 33.51 19.67
N LEU A 626 -5.03 32.55 19.48
CA LEU A 626 -5.38 31.56 20.49
C LEU A 626 -4.17 30.66 20.83
N ALA A 627 -3.38 30.26 19.82
CA ALA A 627 -2.17 29.47 20.02
C ALA A 627 -1.12 30.24 20.84
N MET A 628 -0.92 31.53 20.55
CA MET A 628 -0.03 32.41 21.32
C MET A 628 -0.53 32.64 22.76
N ALA A 629 -1.85 32.74 22.93
CA ALA A 629 -2.51 32.92 24.23
C ALA A 629 -2.59 31.64 25.08
N GLY A 630 -2.49 30.46 24.47
CA GLY A 630 -2.52 29.16 25.15
C GLY A 630 -1.14 28.66 25.59
N SER A 631 -1.12 27.48 26.22
CA SER A 631 0.13 26.78 26.58
C SER A 631 0.65 25.91 25.42
N THR A 632 0.52 26.39 24.18
CA THR A 632 0.98 25.69 22.97
C THR A 632 2.51 25.59 22.96
N ASP A 633 3.05 24.51 22.39
CA ASP A 633 4.49 24.36 22.18
C ASP A 633 5.02 25.55 21.36
N GLY A 634 6.00 26.27 21.92
CA GLY A 634 6.64 27.40 21.25
C GLY A 634 7.32 27.02 19.92
N LYS A 635 7.65 25.74 19.70
CA LYS A 635 8.12 25.25 18.38
C LYS A 635 7.03 25.33 17.31
N LEU A 636 5.76 25.05 17.64
CA LEU A 636 4.63 25.20 16.70
C LEU A 636 4.44 26.67 16.32
N ILE A 637 4.55 27.55 17.31
CA ILE A 637 4.49 29.00 17.11
C ILE A 637 5.62 29.47 16.18
N ALA A 638 6.87 29.06 16.45
CA ALA A 638 8.01 29.39 15.60
C ALA A 638 7.85 28.81 14.19
N GLY A 639 7.38 27.56 14.08
CA GLY A 639 7.12 26.89 12.80
C GLY A 639 6.12 27.66 11.94
N PHE A 640 4.97 28.04 12.52
CA PHE A 640 3.97 28.86 11.84
C PHE A 640 4.52 30.23 11.45
N ALA A 641 5.17 30.94 12.39
CA ALA A 641 5.70 32.28 12.15
C ALA A 641 6.76 32.26 11.03
N GLY A 642 7.74 31.38 11.13
CA GLY A 642 8.81 31.24 10.15
C GLY A 642 8.29 30.86 8.76
N MET A 643 7.25 30.03 8.68
CA MET A 643 6.60 29.69 7.41
C MET A 643 5.93 30.91 6.76
N VAL A 644 5.18 31.72 7.52
CA VAL A 644 4.56 32.95 7.00
C VAL A 644 5.63 33.96 6.57
N LEU A 645 6.69 34.13 7.37
CA LEU A 645 7.79 35.04 7.09
C LEU A 645 8.53 34.70 5.79
N ARG A 646 8.79 33.41 5.55
CA ARG A 646 9.47 32.90 4.34
C ARG A 646 8.57 32.75 3.12
N SER A 647 7.27 33.00 3.25
CA SER A 647 6.31 32.91 2.14
C SER A 647 6.47 34.05 1.11
N GLU A 648 5.86 33.90 -0.05
CA GLU A 648 5.77 34.94 -1.08
C GLU A 648 4.62 35.95 -0.85
N LEU A 649 3.97 35.89 0.32
CA LEU A 649 2.89 36.81 0.65
C LEU A 649 3.39 38.27 0.66
N PRO A 650 2.52 39.24 0.29
CA PRO A 650 2.81 40.65 0.50
C PRO A 650 3.14 40.94 1.96
N GLU A 651 4.03 41.90 2.21
CA GLU A 651 4.47 42.24 3.57
C GLU A 651 3.29 42.54 4.53
N HIS A 652 2.31 43.31 4.07
CA HIS A 652 1.12 43.63 4.87
C HIS A 652 0.29 42.39 5.26
N ALA A 653 0.24 41.37 4.40
CA ALA A 653 -0.45 40.11 4.69
C ALA A 653 0.31 39.29 5.74
N LYS A 654 1.65 39.25 5.64
CA LYS A 654 2.52 38.63 6.66
C LYS A 654 2.32 39.31 8.01
N VAL A 655 2.35 40.64 8.06
CA VAL A 655 2.12 41.40 9.30
C VAL A 655 0.73 41.13 9.85
N THR A 656 -0.31 41.09 9.01
CA THR A 656 -1.68 40.80 9.45
C THR A 656 -1.82 39.41 10.07
N LEU A 657 -1.22 38.38 9.44
CA LEU A 657 -1.23 37.01 9.93
C LEU A 657 -0.48 36.86 11.26
N LEU A 658 0.69 37.49 11.37
CA LEU A 658 1.58 37.37 12.54
C LEU A 658 1.14 38.24 13.71
N ALA A 659 0.59 39.43 13.45
CA ALA A 659 0.00 40.26 14.48
C ALA A 659 -1.21 39.57 15.10
N ALA A 660 -1.98 38.84 14.27
CA ALA A 660 -3.15 38.05 14.67
C ALA A 660 -4.01 38.81 15.71
N ARG A 661 -4.38 40.04 15.36
CA ARG A 661 -5.11 40.93 16.25
C ARG A 661 -6.52 40.42 16.50
N MET A 662 -6.97 40.56 17.74
CA MET A 662 -8.37 40.31 18.10
C MET A 662 -9.30 41.26 17.33
N PRO A 663 -10.52 40.81 16.97
CA PRO A 663 -11.57 41.70 16.51
C PRO A 663 -11.82 42.84 17.52
N ARG A 664 -12.15 44.04 17.03
CA ARG A 664 -12.45 45.26 17.83
C ARG A 664 -11.25 45.86 18.58
N ASN A 665 -10.09 45.96 17.93
CA ASN A 665 -8.89 46.64 18.45
C ASN A 665 -8.30 46.02 19.74
N GLY A 666 -8.48 44.72 19.97
CA GLY A 666 -7.81 44.03 21.07
C GLY A 666 -6.30 43.82 20.82
N PRO A 667 -5.54 43.35 21.82
CA PRO A 667 -4.09 43.22 21.72
C PRO A 667 -3.68 42.25 20.59
N PRO A 668 -2.53 42.49 19.93
CA PRO A 668 -1.85 41.48 19.11
C PRO A 668 -1.55 40.21 19.89
N ALA A 669 -1.33 39.13 19.14
CA ALA A 669 -1.03 37.81 19.70
C ALA A 669 0.19 37.82 20.65
N LEU A 670 1.25 38.56 20.32
CA LEU A 670 2.44 38.69 21.18
C LEU A 670 2.12 39.34 22.53
N GLY A 671 1.37 40.45 22.53
CA GLY A 671 0.96 41.16 23.74
C GLY A 671 0.10 40.27 24.64
N GLN A 672 -0.84 39.54 24.04
CA GLN A 672 -1.68 38.58 24.76
C GLN A 672 -0.87 37.45 25.37
N ALA A 673 0.07 36.84 24.63
CA ALA A 673 0.94 35.77 25.11
C ALA A 673 1.74 36.19 26.35
N VAL A 674 2.36 37.37 26.29
CA VAL A 674 3.09 37.94 27.42
C VAL A 674 2.17 38.23 28.60
N MET A 675 0.98 38.79 28.34
CA MET A 675 0.00 39.06 29.38
C MET A 675 -0.47 37.77 30.07
N LEU A 676 -0.58 36.64 29.37
CA LEU A 676 -0.97 35.37 29.98
C LEU A 676 0.20 34.58 30.58
N GLY A 677 1.44 35.07 30.42
CA GLY A 677 2.64 34.45 30.97
C GLY A 677 3.28 33.39 30.06
N ASN A 678 2.88 33.31 28.79
CA ASN A 678 3.43 32.36 27.80
C ASN A 678 4.76 32.87 27.22
N GLY A 679 5.74 33.01 28.10
CA GLY A 679 7.05 33.59 27.78
C GLY A 679 7.80 32.86 26.66
N THR A 680 7.73 31.53 26.62
CA THR A 680 8.43 30.71 25.61
C THR A 680 7.90 30.97 24.20
N ALA A 681 6.57 30.98 24.02
CA ALA A 681 5.94 31.30 22.75
C ALA A 681 6.27 32.73 22.28
N ALA A 682 6.16 33.70 23.20
CA ALA A 682 6.51 35.09 22.92
C ALA A 682 7.98 35.26 22.48
N CYS A 683 8.92 34.60 23.17
CA CYS A 683 10.34 34.65 22.87
C CYS A 683 10.67 34.03 21.51
N LEU A 684 10.13 32.85 21.21
CA LEU A 684 10.41 32.16 19.95
C LEU A 684 9.78 32.90 18.76
N PHE A 685 8.55 33.42 18.90
CA PHE A 685 7.93 34.30 17.91
C PHE A 685 8.80 35.55 17.64
N ALA A 686 9.25 36.23 18.70
CA ALA A 686 10.08 37.42 18.57
C ALA A 686 11.41 37.13 17.86
N SER A 687 12.02 35.97 18.15
CA SER A 687 13.23 35.51 17.47
C SER A 687 13.01 35.36 15.97
N GLU A 688 11.93 34.68 15.54
CA GLU A 688 11.62 34.51 14.12
C GLU A 688 11.37 35.86 13.42
N VAL A 689 10.61 36.77 14.04
CA VAL A 689 10.32 38.10 13.45
C VAL A 689 11.59 38.94 13.31
N LEU A 690 12.43 39.00 14.34
CA LEU A 690 13.65 39.83 14.31
C LEU A 690 14.68 39.30 13.29
N GLN A 691 14.76 37.99 13.09
CA GLN A 691 15.64 37.35 12.11
C GLN A 691 15.08 37.33 10.68
N SER A 692 13.87 37.84 10.47
CA SER A 692 13.23 37.84 9.15
C SER A 692 13.72 38.96 8.23
N GLU A 693 13.34 38.88 6.95
CA GLU A 693 13.61 39.90 5.94
C GLU A 693 12.53 41.02 5.88
N LEU A 694 11.66 41.11 6.89
CA LEU A 694 10.64 42.18 6.95
C LEU A 694 11.30 43.56 7.06
N ALA A 695 10.63 44.59 6.55
CA ALA A 695 11.03 45.97 6.81
C ALA A 695 11.16 46.25 8.32
N ALA A 696 12.14 47.05 8.71
CA ALA A 696 12.41 47.35 10.12
C ALA A 696 11.18 47.91 10.85
N SER A 697 10.34 48.71 10.18
CA SER A 697 9.07 49.21 10.72
C SER A 697 8.06 48.09 11.01
N ALA A 698 7.95 47.08 10.13
CA ALA A 698 7.08 45.93 10.33
C ALA A 698 7.57 45.03 11.48
N LYS A 699 8.90 44.82 11.58
CA LYS A 699 9.51 44.14 12.73
C LYS A 699 9.16 44.86 14.03
N VAL A 700 9.35 46.19 14.08
CA VAL A 700 9.03 47.02 15.25
C VAL A 700 7.54 46.91 15.61
N GLU A 701 6.63 46.97 14.64
CA GLU A 701 5.19 46.83 14.90
C GLU A 701 4.85 45.49 15.57
N LEU A 702 5.34 44.38 15.01
CA LEU A 702 5.06 43.03 15.50
C LEU A 702 5.69 42.78 16.88
N ILE A 703 6.90 43.28 17.13
CA ILE A 703 7.62 43.10 18.40
C ILE A 703 7.09 44.03 19.50
N ALA A 704 6.67 45.25 19.16
CA ALA A 704 6.06 46.14 20.12
C ALA A 704 4.80 45.51 20.73
N GLY A 705 4.00 44.80 19.90
CA GLY A 705 2.88 43.99 20.36
C GLY A 705 1.88 44.76 21.23
N LYS A 706 1.71 46.06 20.92
CA LYS A 706 1.02 47.01 21.81
C LYS A 706 -0.44 46.62 22.06
N ASP A 707 -0.85 46.68 23.31
CA ASP A 707 -2.23 46.44 23.71
C ASP A 707 -3.17 47.62 23.37
N ALA A 708 -4.46 47.50 23.74
CA ALA A 708 -5.46 48.54 23.50
C ALA A 708 -5.18 49.88 24.21
N THR A 709 -4.22 49.91 25.16
CA THR A 709 -3.78 51.11 25.88
C THR A 709 -2.46 51.69 25.34
N ASP A 710 -2.03 51.21 24.16
CA ASP A 710 -0.72 51.50 23.55
C ASP A 710 0.46 51.07 24.43
N THR A 711 0.26 50.10 25.34
CA THR A 711 1.34 49.57 26.20
C THR A 711 2.05 48.42 25.48
N PRO A 712 3.38 48.51 25.23
CA PRO A 712 4.13 47.45 24.56
C PRO A 712 4.25 46.15 25.38
N ALA A 713 4.35 45.02 24.68
CA ALA A 713 4.47 43.69 25.30
C ALA A 713 5.65 43.59 26.27
N LEU A 714 6.80 44.19 25.93
CA LEU A 714 7.97 44.21 26.81
C LEU A 714 7.70 44.92 28.16
N ALA A 715 6.96 46.04 28.13
CA ALA A 715 6.59 46.77 29.35
C ALA A 715 5.66 45.93 30.24
N VAL A 716 4.72 45.19 29.65
CA VAL A 716 3.85 44.24 30.38
C VAL A 716 4.69 43.12 31.02
N ALA A 717 5.64 42.55 30.30
CA ALA A 717 6.54 41.51 30.83
C ALA A 717 7.36 42.02 32.03
N MET A 718 7.89 43.24 31.93
CA MET A 718 8.67 43.86 32.99
C MET A 718 7.83 44.13 34.23
N ALA A 719 6.64 44.73 34.08
CA ALA A 719 5.72 44.99 35.19
C ALA A 719 5.26 43.71 35.93
N LYS A 720 5.14 42.59 35.19
CA LYS A 720 4.84 41.27 35.77
C LYS A 720 6.02 40.59 36.44
N GLY A 721 7.24 41.08 36.24
CA GLY A 721 8.44 40.45 36.80
C GLY A 721 8.89 39.20 36.03
N ALA A 722 8.51 39.04 34.77
CA ALA A 722 8.82 37.86 33.94
C ALA A 722 10.28 37.85 33.48
N ARG A 723 11.23 37.69 34.42
CA ARG A 723 12.67 37.87 34.22
C ARG A 723 13.24 37.11 33.02
N GLY A 724 12.87 35.84 32.84
CA GLY A 724 13.33 35.01 31.72
C GLY A 724 12.91 35.57 30.36
N THR A 725 11.63 35.88 30.21
CA THR A 725 11.06 36.50 28.99
C THR A 725 11.69 37.85 28.69
N VAL A 726 11.81 38.70 29.71
CA VAL A 726 12.42 40.03 29.56
C VAL A 726 13.89 39.92 29.12
N SER A 727 14.68 39.11 29.82
CA SER A 727 16.10 38.91 29.48
C SER A 727 16.27 38.42 28.04
N PHE A 728 15.42 37.49 27.61
CA PHE A 728 15.49 36.95 26.25
C PHE A 728 15.11 38.00 25.20
N LEU A 729 13.95 38.66 25.35
CA LEU A 729 13.48 39.68 24.41
C LEU A 729 14.48 40.84 24.28
N VAL A 730 15.01 41.36 25.39
CA VAL A 730 16.01 42.44 25.37
C VAL A 730 17.27 42.01 24.61
N ARG A 731 17.77 40.80 24.84
CA ARG A 731 18.93 40.27 24.10
C ARG A 731 18.65 40.14 22.61
N GLN A 732 17.49 39.59 22.23
CA GLN A 732 17.12 39.44 20.82
C GLN A 732 17.01 40.79 20.11
N ILE A 733 16.40 41.80 20.75
CA ILE A 733 16.30 43.15 20.19
C ILE A 733 17.70 43.74 19.97
N LEU A 734 18.57 43.67 20.98
CA LEU A 734 19.94 44.21 20.88
C LEU A 734 20.78 43.52 19.79
N SER A 735 20.65 42.20 19.67
CA SER A 735 21.36 41.39 18.68
C SER A 735 20.74 41.42 17.28
N SER A 736 19.60 42.08 17.08
CA SER A 736 18.94 42.19 15.77
C SER A 736 19.67 43.16 14.83
N ASP A 737 19.28 43.10 13.55
CA ASP A 737 19.72 44.01 12.49
C ASP A 737 19.01 45.37 12.49
N LEU A 738 18.13 45.63 13.48
CA LEU A 738 17.40 46.89 13.58
C LEU A 738 18.35 48.08 13.78
N PRO A 739 18.02 49.27 13.23
CA PRO A 739 18.73 50.50 13.56
C PRO A 739 18.70 50.79 15.06
N ASP A 740 19.78 51.35 15.60
CA ASP A 740 19.92 51.62 17.04
C ASP A 740 18.76 52.47 17.61
N ALA A 741 18.24 53.43 16.83
CA ALA A 741 17.09 54.23 17.22
C ALA A 741 15.82 53.37 17.44
N MET A 742 15.57 52.38 16.58
CA MET A 742 14.42 51.47 16.70
C MET A 742 14.64 50.45 17.83
N LYS A 743 15.89 50.00 18.04
CA LYS A 743 16.24 49.20 19.21
C LYS A 743 15.96 49.96 20.50
N ALA A 744 16.40 51.21 20.60
CA ALA A 744 16.15 52.09 21.73
C ALA A 744 14.65 52.34 21.93
N GLU A 745 13.87 52.55 20.87
CA GLU A 745 12.41 52.71 20.97
C GLU A 745 11.74 51.47 21.57
N LEU A 746 12.03 50.28 21.04
CA LEU A 746 11.47 49.01 21.54
C LEU A 746 11.88 48.74 22.99
N LEU A 747 13.13 49.04 23.37
CA LEU A 747 13.64 48.84 24.72
C LEU A 747 13.08 49.86 25.72
N ALA A 748 12.88 51.12 25.29
CA ALA A 748 12.23 52.14 26.11
C ALA A 748 10.79 51.75 26.43
N GLY A 749 10.09 51.13 25.46
CA GLY A 749 8.79 50.50 25.68
C GLY A 749 7.76 51.46 26.29
N ARG A 750 7.74 52.72 25.83
CA ARG A 750 6.91 53.78 26.40
C ARG A 750 5.43 53.47 26.22
N ASN A 751 4.65 53.61 27.29
CA ASN A 751 3.18 53.54 27.21
C ASN A 751 2.58 54.89 26.77
N ALA A 752 1.26 54.96 26.62
CA ALA A 752 0.54 56.19 26.24
C ALA A 752 0.80 57.40 27.17
N LYS A 753 1.30 57.18 28.39
CA LYS A 753 1.65 58.25 29.36
C LYS A 753 3.13 58.65 29.28
N GLY A 754 3.91 58.06 28.37
CA GLY A 754 5.34 58.32 28.19
C GLY A 754 6.26 57.60 29.17
N VAL A 755 5.71 56.84 30.13
CA VAL A 755 6.48 56.09 31.14
C VAL A 755 7.19 54.93 30.47
N THR A 756 8.49 54.78 30.71
CA THR A 756 9.29 53.70 30.13
C THR A 756 9.00 52.36 30.80
N ALA A 757 9.28 51.26 30.09
CA ALA A 757 9.12 49.91 30.62
C ALA A 757 9.92 49.68 31.92
N LEU A 758 11.12 50.25 32.03
CA LEU A 758 12.00 50.14 33.21
C LEU A 758 11.51 51.00 34.39
N GLU A 759 11.06 52.22 34.16
CA GLU A 759 10.42 53.05 35.19
C GLU A 759 9.18 52.33 35.76
N GLY A 760 8.35 51.75 34.88
CA GLY A 760 7.20 50.94 35.28
C GLY A 760 7.59 49.72 36.13
N ALA A 761 8.71 49.07 35.79
CA ALA A 761 9.24 47.94 36.56
C ALA A 761 9.69 48.34 37.97
N VAL A 762 10.31 49.51 38.14
CA VAL A 762 10.66 50.08 39.46
C VAL A 762 9.42 50.37 40.27
N GLN A 763 8.45 51.06 39.68
CA GLN A 763 7.20 51.40 40.35
C GLN A 763 6.44 50.15 40.80
N ALA A 764 6.55 49.05 40.03
CA ALA A 764 5.98 47.74 40.36
C ALA A 764 6.87 46.89 41.29
N GLY A 765 8.01 47.40 41.77
CA GLY A 765 8.91 46.70 42.70
C GLY A 765 9.66 45.51 42.10
N ARG A 766 9.86 45.46 40.78
CA ARG A 766 10.45 44.32 40.05
C ARG A 766 11.98 44.42 39.93
N LEU A 767 12.66 44.58 41.07
CA LEU A 767 14.11 44.87 41.13
C LEU A 767 14.98 43.88 40.36
N GLY A 768 14.70 42.57 40.42
CA GLY A 768 15.47 41.56 39.69
C GLY A 768 15.36 41.67 38.16
N VAL A 769 14.26 42.23 37.63
CA VAL A 769 14.14 42.55 36.20
C VAL A 769 14.95 43.79 35.86
N VAL A 770 14.87 44.83 36.69
CA VAL A 770 15.63 46.08 36.51
C VAL A 770 17.14 45.81 36.49
N GLU A 771 17.66 45.03 37.43
CA GLU A 771 19.07 44.63 37.48
C GLU A 771 19.48 43.87 36.22
N THR A 772 18.66 42.90 35.79
CA THR A 772 18.94 42.11 34.60
C THR A 772 18.99 42.97 33.34
N CYS A 773 18.06 43.92 33.20
CA CYS A 773 18.06 44.86 32.07
C CYS A 773 19.23 45.83 32.12
N ARG A 774 19.58 46.37 33.30
CA ARG A 774 20.76 47.23 33.49
C ARG A 774 22.03 46.51 33.05
N ASP A 775 22.20 45.27 33.45
CA ASP A 775 23.36 44.45 33.08
C ASP A 775 23.43 44.16 31.58
N ILE A 776 22.28 43.83 30.95
CA ILE A 776 22.24 43.50 29.51
C ILE A 776 22.44 44.77 28.66
N ILE A 777 21.73 45.86 28.97
CA ILE A 777 21.80 47.12 28.20
C ILE A 777 23.18 47.78 28.37
N GLY A 778 23.72 47.82 29.60
CA GLY A 778 25.02 48.44 29.88
C GLY A 778 26.22 47.69 29.27
N ARG A 779 26.04 46.46 28.80
CA ARG A 779 27.05 45.67 28.07
C ARG A 779 26.75 45.57 26.57
N SER A 780 25.75 46.29 26.08
CA SER A 780 25.36 46.25 24.68
C SER A 780 26.23 47.17 23.82
N ASP A 781 26.13 46.99 22.50
CA ASP A 781 26.83 47.85 21.53
C ASP A 781 26.04 49.13 21.18
N LEU A 782 24.94 49.42 21.88
CA LEU A 782 24.20 50.67 21.68
C LEU A 782 25.08 51.89 22.00
N PRO A 783 24.89 53.03 21.31
CA PRO A 783 25.60 54.26 21.64
C PRO A 783 25.47 54.62 23.13
N PRO A 784 26.56 55.04 23.82
CA PRO A 784 26.52 55.33 25.25
C PRO A 784 25.45 56.34 25.68
N ALA A 785 25.12 57.30 24.81
CA ALA A 785 24.04 58.26 25.05
C ALA A 785 22.66 57.58 25.12
N MET A 786 22.39 56.61 24.23
CA MET A 786 21.14 55.85 24.24
C MET A 786 21.08 54.88 25.43
N GLN A 787 22.21 54.27 25.81
CA GLN A 787 22.27 53.47 27.03
C GLN A 787 21.93 54.30 28.27
N ALA A 788 22.51 55.50 28.38
CA ALA A 788 22.24 56.42 29.48
C ALA A 788 20.78 56.88 29.48
N GLU A 789 20.17 57.12 28.32
CA GLU A 789 18.74 57.47 28.21
C GLU A 789 17.83 56.33 28.64
N LEU A 790 18.10 55.10 28.16
CA LEU A 790 17.32 53.92 28.53
C LEU A 790 17.42 53.58 30.02
N LEU A 791 18.56 53.91 30.64
CA LEU A 791 18.83 53.70 32.06
C LEU A 791 18.57 54.95 32.92
N ALA A 792 18.01 56.02 32.35
CA ALA A 792 17.68 57.21 33.13
C ALA A 792 16.47 56.91 34.04
N GLY A 793 16.59 57.24 35.33
CA GLY A 793 15.49 57.10 36.30
C GLY A 793 15.36 55.74 37.01
N ILE A 794 16.34 54.85 36.87
CA ILE A 794 16.55 53.60 37.61
C ILE A 794 17.91 53.58 38.29
#